data_AF-A0A8X7BZD9-F1
#
_entry.id   AF-A0A8X7BZD9-F1
#
_cell.length_a   1.000
_cell.length_b   1.000
_cell.length_c   1.000
_cell.angle_alpha   90.00
_cell.angle_beta   90.00
_cell.angle_gamma   90.00
#
_symmetry.space_group_name_H-M   'P 1'
#
loop_
_entity.id
_entity.type
_entity.pdbx_description
1 polymer ?
#
loop_
_entity_poly.entity_id
_entity_poly.type
_entity_poly.pdbx_seq_one_letter_code
_entity_poly.pdbx_strand_id
1 'polypeptide(L)'
;MCVVKNGQPVCECPTCAEEFEPVCGTDDISYTNPCKLKREACEQKTDIIIAHDGLCNICSTQQCDFYAVCESFGRGETRCVCPEVCIKVDAPVCGTDGISYPNECELRVEACKKRQYIAVATKGPCDLCEHVHCKYGARCESGRCVCPIDCPKIYEFVCATDGKTYINECEMKRVGCKKSRDLSVQFYGTCGEATEDGDEKEGNLPALKERKISSCQDKQCKYGGICDFNAEGAPFCVCTFHCPNIKEPVCGSDGRMYDNECRMREESCLLQKRIETAVREVCVDHVDIACDGEPAVVDPLTGKDYFCGVGAGSKLCPAKTVCHKTQYFAKCCKVAPLIKSCESTPFGCCPDLRHPVMGPNNGGCPSVCNCNNLGSYSLTCDPVSKQCPCKPGVGGLRCDRCEPGYWGLHKIADGNSGCVHCNCNPYGSIRDDCEQTTGRCVCKHGIQGMKCDICPPGTLLGPDGCMDESQVNETASSCDELECYHGAQCVEKDSDPHCSCDFKCAPEDSRDPVCGYDGNTYGSECQMRLFSCRYQKPINIRYYGICRKGYQSDSDVTTTNSPFRLTKRRSYLKRPDSKSTRAVTLNLPQNLYMTTRSPNYLNATTTSAPFLAFPPDPDLKIEVPSFSGKSFMELYKLEAYTRLSLEIEFKTFSNDGILLYNGQISKSGDFVSLTLKDGFIEFRYNLGSGAVVLRSSQRVQLGKFHRVIAKRYLKDGLLAVDGQENVSGKSQGTLNSLDLEDNLFVGFVPGFSKIIALNTGVEHGLNGCIRHLKIDRREVNLKYPSSKEILRSYGISEKCEHKIDPCSNNPCGHGATCAAISQGEFTCKCGAEKTGKFCDK
;
A
#
# COMPACT_ATOMS: atom_id res chain seq x y z
N MET A 1 -39.92 -42.88 -25.79
CA MET A 1 -40.00 -43.46 -27.15
C MET A 1 -40.71 -44.80 -27.08
N CYS A 2 -41.44 -45.22 -28.12
CA CYS A 2 -42.02 -46.56 -28.19
C CYS A 2 -41.02 -47.52 -28.84
N VAL A 3 -40.63 -48.58 -28.12
CA VAL A 3 -39.73 -49.64 -28.59
C VAL A 3 -40.43 -50.99 -28.48
N VAL A 4 -40.17 -51.93 -29.39
CA VAL A 4 -40.76 -53.27 -29.29
C VAL A 4 -39.74 -54.19 -28.61
N LYS A 5 -40.08 -54.68 -27.41
CA LYS A 5 -39.31 -55.70 -26.69
C LYS A 5 -40.19 -56.94 -26.52
N ASN A 6 -39.66 -58.12 -26.89
CA ASN A 6 -40.37 -59.40 -26.87
C ASN A 6 -41.76 -59.39 -27.55
N GLY A 7 -41.90 -58.63 -28.65
CA GLY A 7 -43.15 -58.51 -29.41
C GLY A 7 -44.22 -57.59 -28.81
N GLN A 8 -43.95 -56.93 -27.68
CA GLN A 8 -44.85 -55.93 -27.09
C GLN A 8 -44.27 -54.52 -27.21
N PRO A 9 -45.11 -53.48 -27.45
CA PRO A 9 -44.68 -52.09 -27.41
C PRO A 9 -44.46 -51.64 -25.96
N VAL A 10 -43.29 -51.11 -25.68
CA VAL A 10 -42.85 -50.61 -24.37
C VAL A 10 -42.41 -49.15 -24.51
N CYS A 11 -42.82 -48.30 -23.57
CA CYS A 11 -42.28 -46.94 -23.51
C CYS A 11 -40.92 -46.95 -22.80
N GLU A 12 -39.87 -46.53 -23.52
CA GLU A 12 -38.51 -46.37 -23.01
C GLU A 12 -38.12 -44.89 -23.05
N CYS A 13 -37.71 -44.34 -21.90
CA CYS A 13 -37.49 -42.90 -21.72
C CYS A 13 -36.04 -42.48 -22.04
N PRO A 14 -35.81 -41.23 -22.47
CA PRO A 14 -34.50 -40.81 -22.95
C PRO A 14 -33.46 -40.77 -21.83
N THR A 15 -32.28 -41.31 -22.11
CA THR A 15 -31.07 -41.04 -21.31
C THR A 15 -30.55 -39.65 -21.63
N CYS A 16 -30.13 -38.90 -20.61
CA CYS A 16 -29.78 -37.48 -20.72
C CYS A 16 -28.41 -37.21 -20.10
N ALA A 17 -27.64 -36.33 -20.74
CA ALA A 17 -26.39 -35.81 -20.18
C ALA A 17 -26.63 -34.91 -18.96
N GLU A 18 -25.56 -34.64 -18.21
CA GLU A 18 -25.52 -33.67 -17.10
C GLU A 18 -25.12 -32.26 -17.57
N GLU A 19 -25.51 -31.90 -18.79
CA GLU A 19 -25.45 -30.54 -19.30
C GLU A 19 -26.43 -29.64 -18.54
N PHE A 20 -26.06 -28.39 -18.26
CA PHE A 20 -26.89 -27.44 -17.51
C PHE A 20 -27.38 -26.31 -18.42
N GLU A 21 -28.55 -26.53 -19.01
CA GLU A 21 -29.27 -25.59 -19.87
C GLU A 21 -30.70 -25.46 -19.33
N PRO A 22 -30.90 -24.76 -18.19
CA PRO A 22 -32.14 -24.87 -17.43
C PRO A 22 -33.36 -24.39 -18.23
N VAL A 23 -34.48 -25.09 -18.08
CA VAL A 23 -35.77 -24.76 -18.71
C VAL A 23 -36.93 -24.89 -17.73
N CYS A 24 -37.97 -24.07 -17.92
CA CYS A 24 -39.18 -24.07 -17.12
C CYS A 24 -40.26 -24.92 -17.80
N GLY A 25 -40.84 -25.88 -17.07
CA GLY A 25 -41.96 -26.70 -17.54
C GLY A 25 -43.31 -25.98 -17.43
N THR A 26 -44.30 -26.44 -18.19
CA THR A 26 -45.71 -26.00 -18.07
C THR A 26 -46.41 -26.46 -16.77
N ASP A 27 -45.67 -27.07 -15.86
CA ASP A 27 -46.05 -27.48 -14.51
C ASP A 27 -45.41 -26.61 -13.41
N ASP A 28 -44.82 -25.47 -13.79
CA ASP A 28 -44.05 -24.54 -12.93
C ASP A 28 -42.77 -25.16 -12.31
N ILE A 29 -42.31 -26.33 -12.80
CA ILE A 29 -41.09 -27.00 -12.32
C ILE A 29 -39.88 -26.66 -13.19
N SER A 30 -38.76 -26.36 -12.53
CA SER A 30 -37.47 -26.07 -13.20
C SER A 30 -36.68 -27.35 -13.46
N TYR A 31 -36.32 -27.60 -14.72
CA TYR A 31 -35.52 -28.74 -15.15
C TYR A 31 -34.10 -28.31 -15.53
N THR A 32 -33.10 -29.15 -15.24
CA THR A 32 -31.68 -28.82 -15.47
C THR A 32 -31.29 -28.78 -16.96
N ASN A 33 -32.00 -29.50 -17.82
CA ASN A 33 -31.91 -29.38 -19.28
C ASN A 33 -33.18 -29.89 -20.00
N PRO A 34 -33.38 -29.56 -21.29
CA PRO A 34 -34.55 -29.98 -22.08
C PRO A 34 -34.75 -31.50 -22.18
N CYS A 35 -33.68 -32.30 -22.06
CA CYS A 35 -33.79 -33.75 -22.07
C CYS A 35 -34.37 -34.27 -20.75
N LYS A 36 -33.92 -33.75 -19.60
CA LYS A 36 -34.40 -34.15 -18.28
C LYS A 36 -35.90 -33.88 -18.10
N LEU A 37 -36.40 -32.75 -18.63
CA LEU A 37 -37.84 -32.45 -18.71
C LEU A 37 -38.59 -33.51 -19.52
N LYS A 38 -38.13 -33.81 -20.75
CA LYS A 38 -38.72 -34.83 -21.63
C LYS A 38 -38.63 -36.26 -21.05
N ARG A 39 -37.66 -36.51 -20.17
CA ARG A 39 -37.54 -37.76 -19.43
C ARG A 39 -38.58 -37.84 -18.30
N GLU A 40 -38.74 -36.79 -17.50
CA GLU A 40 -39.75 -36.73 -16.43
C GLU A 40 -41.17 -36.89 -17.01
N ALA A 41 -41.50 -36.15 -18.08
CA ALA A 41 -42.75 -36.28 -18.82
C ALA A 41 -43.02 -37.74 -19.27
N CYS A 42 -41.97 -38.44 -19.72
CA CYS A 42 -42.05 -39.84 -20.16
C CYS A 42 -42.23 -40.82 -18.98
N GLU A 43 -41.52 -40.60 -17.87
CA GLU A 43 -41.57 -41.47 -16.68
C GLU A 43 -42.90 -41.31 -15.92
N GLN A 44 -43.36 -40.07 -15.74
CA GLN A 44 -44.64 -39.73 -15.09
C GLN A 44 -45.86 -39.92 -16.02
N LYS A 45 -45.65 -40.03 -17.33
CA LYS A 45 -46.69 -40.07 -18.39
C LYS A 45 -47.56 -38.80 -18.44
N THR A 46 -46.94 -37.66 -18.17
CA THR A 46 -47.54 -36.33 -18.21
C THR A 46 -47.09 -35.57 -19.46
N ASP A 47 -47.93 -34.66 -19.97
CA ASP A 47 -47.58 -33.80 -21.10
C ASP A 47 -46.98 -32.49 -20.57
N ILE A 48 -45.68 -32.53 -20.24
CA ILE A 48 -44.91 -31.37 -19.80
C ILE A 48 -44.11 -30.87 -21.01
N ILE A 49 -44.33 -29.61 -21.40
CA ILE A 49 -43.58 -28.93 -22.46
C ILE A 49 -42.81 -27.75 -21.86
N ILE A 50 -41.83 -27.22 -22.60
CA ILE A 50 -41.08 -26.03 -22.18
C ILE A 50 -42.00 -24.82 -22.28
N ALA A 51 -42.25 -24.16 -21.14
CA ALA A 51 -42.95 -22.89 -21.07
C ALA A 51 -42.03 -21.73 -21.50
N HIS A 52 -40.78 -21.73 -21.01
CA HIS A 52 -39.71 -20.84 -21.44
C HIS A 52 -38.33 -21.39 -21.04
N ASP A 53 -37.27 -20.86 -21.64
CA ASP A 53 -35.89 -21.13 -21.24
C ASP A 53 -35.54 -20.39 -19.93
N GLY A 54 -34.69 -20.99 -19.09
CA GLY A 54 -34.38 -20.53 -17.73
C GLY A 54 -35.20 -21.23 -16.64
N LEU A 55 -34.94 -20.87 -15.37
CA LEU A 55 -35.64 -21.43 -14.21
C LEU A 55 -37.04 -20.81 -14.01
N CYS A 56 -38.00 -21.60 -13.53
CA CYS A 56 -39.31 -21.13 -13.08
C CYS A 56 -39.17 -20.31 -11.78
N ASN A 57 -38.87 -19.01 -11.90
CA ASN A 57 -39.01 -18.04 -10.81
C ASN A 57 -39.68 -16.77 -11.34
N ILE A 58 -40.97 -16.64 -11.05
CA ILE A 58 -41.86 -15.59 -11.60
C ILE A 58 -41.52 -14.19 -11.07
N CYS A 59 -40.77 -14.08 -9.96
CA CYS A 59 -40.22 -12.81 -9.49
C CYS A 59 -38.88 -12.42 -10.16
N SER A 60 -38.33 -13.25 -11.06
CA SER A 60 -37.12 -12.89 -11.85
C SER A 60 -37.39 -11.81 -12.91
N THR A 61 -38.64 -11.72 -13.37
CA THR A 61 -39.08 -10.78 -14.42
C THR A 61 -39.88 -9.60 -13.88
N GLN A 62 -40.47 -9.73 -12.68
CA GLN A 62 -41.22 -8.66 -12.02
C GLN A 62 -40.28 -7.67 -11.31
N GLN A 63 -39.85 -6.63 -12.03
CA GLN A 63 -39.16 -5.50 -11.41
C GLN A 63 -40.12 -4.73 -10.50
N CYS A 64 -39.70 -4.45 -9.26
CA CYS A 64 -40.49 -3.71 -8.27
C CYS A 64 -39.81 -2.37 -7.93
N ASP A 65 -40.53 -1.27 -8.14
CA ASP A 65 -40.04 0.08 -7.86
C ASP A 65 -40.01 0.43 -6.36
N PHE A 66 -39.29 1.49 -6.02
CA PHE A 66 -39.31 2.16 -4.71
C PHE A 66 -38.94 1.26 -3.51
N TYR A 67 -38.09 0.24 -3.74
CA TYR A 67 -37.72 -0.79 -2.75
C TYR A 67 -38.88 -1.70 -2.30
N ALA A 68 -39.96 -1.79 -3.07
CA ALA A 68 -40.95 -2.84 -2.90
C ALA A 68 -40.34 -4.23 -3.23
N VAL A 69 -40.84 -5.27 -2.56
CA VAL A 69 -40.43 -6.67 -2.74
C VAL A 69 -41.50 -7.41 -3.55
N CYS A 70 -41.09 -8.27 -4.47
CA CYS A 70 -42.01 -9.15 -5.20
C CYS A 70 -42.40 -10.34 -4.31
N GLU A 71 -43.69 -10.47 -4.02
CA GLU A 71 -44.28 -11.65 -3.39
C GLU A 71 -45.24 -12.36 -4.37
N SER A 72 -45.31 -13.68 -4.30
CA SER A 72 -46.22 -14.50 -5.10
C SER A 72 -47.40 -15.00 -4.26
N PHE A 73 -48.62 -14.82 -4.77
CA PHE A 73 -49.87 -15.12 -4.05
C PHE A 73 -50.53 -16.42 -4.54
N GLY A 74 -49.78 -17.24 -5.29
CA GLY A 74 -50.25 -18.48 -5.91
C GLY A 74 -50.98 -18.23 -7.24
N ARG A 75 -51.25 -19.31 -7.99
CA ARG A 75 -51.92 -19.28 -9.31
C ARG A 75 -51.27 -18.34 -10.34
N GLY A 76 -49.96 -18.13 -10.25
CA GLY A 76 -49.20 -17.23 -11.15
C GLY A 76 -49.36 -15.73 -10.88
N GLU A 77 -50.06 -15.32 -9.82
CA GLU A 77 -50.22 -13.90 -9.47
C GLU A 77 -49.06 -13.41 -8.58
N THR A 78 -48.40 -12.33 -9.00
CA THR A 78 -47.31 -11.67 -8.27
C THR A 78 -47.67 -10.23 -7.92
N ARG A 79 -47.13 -9.72 -6.82
CA ARG A 79 -47.39 -8.35 -6.36
C ARG A 79 -46.14 -7.74 -5.70
N CYS A 80 -45.83 -6.51 -6.09
CA CYS A 80 -44.88 -5.68 -5.37
C CYS A 80 -45.52 -5.14 -4.08
N VAL A 81 -44.96 -5.47 -2.92
CA VAL A 81 -45.42 -5.02 -1.59
C VAL A 81 -44.31 -4.28 -0.84
N CYS A 82 -44.67 -3.38 0.07
CA CYS A 82 -43.70 -2.70 0.92
C CYS A 82 -43.38 -3.56 2.15
N PRO A 83 -42.10 -3.74 2.53
CA PRO A 83 -41.76 -4.42 3.77
C PRO A 83 -42.38 -3.72 4.99
N GLU A 84 -42.98 -4.49 5.91
CA GLU A 84 -43.58 -3.95 7.14
C GLU A 84 -42.71 -4.16 8.39
N VAL A 85 -41.71 -5.04 8.33
CA VAL A 85 -40.90 -5.45 9.47
C VAL A 85 -39.43 -5.07 9.26
N CYS A 86 -38.98 -4.06 10.00
CA CYS A 86 -37.56 -3.71 10.12
C CYS A 86 -36.96 -4.26 11.42
N ILE A 87 -35.72 -4.74 11.36
CA ILE A 87 -34.95 -5.06 12.57
C ILE A 87 -34.62 -3.73 13.26
N LYS A 88 -35.01 -3.60 14.54
CA LYS A 88 -34.76 -2.38 15.32
C LYS A 88 -33.27 -2.25 15.68
N VAL A 89 -32.54 -1.62 14.77
CA VAL A 89 -31.16 -1.17 14.95
C VAL A 89 -31.15 0.35 14.89
N ASP A 90 -30.64 1.01 15.92
CA ASP A 90 -30.37 2.45 15.89
C ASP A 90 -29.07 2.68 15.11
N ALA A 91 -29.22 2.96 13.82
CA ALA A 91 -28.12 3.18 12.88
C ALA A 91 -28.53 4.26 11.86
N PRO A 92 -28.69 5.52 12.32
CA PRO A 92 -29.40 6.55 11.57
C PRO A 92 -28.74 6.86 10.22
N VAL A 93 -29.58 7.26 9.27
CA VAL A 93 -29.19 7.63 7.90
C VAL A 93 -29.93 8.88 7.44
N CYS A 94 -29.29 9.67 6.59
CA CYS A 94 -29.91 10.79 5.91
C CYS A 94 -30.49 10.33 4.57
N GLY A 95 -31.74 10.66 4.30
CA GLY A 95 -32.36 10.45 2.99
C GLY A 95 -31.99 11.54 1.98
N THR A 96 -32.08 11.24 0.68
CA THR A 96 -31.98 12.23 -0.41
C THR A 96 -33.13 13.24 -0.44
N ASP A 97 -34.10 13.11 0.48
CA ASP A 97 -35.15 14.08 0.80
C ASP A 97 -34.76 15.07 1.91
N GLY A 98 -33.57 14.94 2.49
CA GLY A 98 -33.11 15.75 3.63
C GLY A 98 -33.69 15.32 4.99
N ILE A 99 -34.36 14.18 5.06
CA ILE A 99 -34.98 13.66 6.30
C ILE A 99 -34.05 12.61 6.94
N SER A 100 -33.95 12.66 8.27
CA SER A 100 -33.18 11.67 9.04
C SER A 100 -34.06 10.48 9.44
N TYR A 101 -33.65 9.28 9.08
CA TYR A 101 -34.35 8.03 9.35
C TYR A 101 -33.60 7.20 10.42
N PRO A 102 -34.29 6.44 11.31
CA PRO A 102 -33.64 5.66 12.37
C PRO A 102 -32.64 4.60 11.86
N ASN A 103 -32.89 4.06 10.66
CA ASN A 103 -31.96 3.22 9.92
C ASN A 103 -32.36 3.10 8.43
N GLU A 104 -31.51 2.45 7.65
CA GLU A 104 -31.66 2.23 6.21
C GLU A 104 -32.88 1.36 5.83
N CYS A 105 -33.40 0.54 6.76
CA CYS A 105 -34.63 -0.22 6.53
C CYS A 105 -35.86 0.69 6.61
N GLU A 106 -36.00 1.47 7.69
CA GLU A 106 -37.10 2.43 7.87
C GLU A 106 -37.15 3.45 6.70
N LEU A 107 -35.99 3.90 6.22
CA LEU A 107 -35.87 4.75 5.02
C LEU A 107 -36.47 4.08 3.77
N ARG A 108 -36.13 2.82 3.49
CA ARG A 108 -36.66 2.07 2.34
C ARG A 108 -38.16 1.79 2.47
N VAL A 109 -38.63 1.51 3.68
CA VAL A 109 -40.05 1.30 3.96
C VAL A 109 -40.86 2.57 3.70
N GLU A 110 -40.37 3.73 4.14
CA GLU A 110 -41.00 5.03 3.86
C GLU A 110 -40.91 5.44 2.39
N ALA A 111 -39.79 5.19 1.71
CA ALA A 111 -39.63 5.36 0.27
C ALA A 111 -40.69 4.56 -0.52
N CYS A 112 -40.90 3.29 -0.14
CA CYS A 112 -41.89 2.42 -0.75
C CYS A 112 -43.32 2.93 -0.50
N LYS A 113 -43.68 3.22 0.76
CA LYS A 113 -45.01 3.75 1.13
C LYS A 113 -45.37 5.04 0.41
N LYS A 114 -44.38 5.95 0.26
CA LYS A 114 -44.54 7.23 -0.46
C LYS A 114 -44.47 7.10 -1.98
N ARG A 115 -44.08 5.92 -2.50
CA ARG A 115 -43.75 5.67 -3.91
C ARG A 115 -42.77 6.71 -4.47
N GLN A 116 -41.71 6.97 -3.70
CA GLN A 116 -40.67 7.94 -4.02
C GLN A 116 -39.30 7.32 -3.82
N TYR A 117 -38.38 7.50 -4.78
CA TYR A 117 -37.00 7.06 -4.63
C TYR A 117 -36.24 7.96 -3.65
N ILE A 118 -36.23 7.58 -2.38
CA ILE A 118 -35.40 8.16 -1.33
C ILE A 118 -34.23 7.20 -1.11
N ALA A 119 -33.01 7.64 -1.42
CA ALA A 119 -31.79 6.86 -1.19
C ALA A 119 -31.09 7.35 0.09
N VAL A 120 -30.13 6.57 0.61
CA VAL A 120 -29.21 7.06 1.64
C VAL A 120 -28.26 8.07 1.01
N ALA A 121 -28.41 9.34 1.37
CA ALA A 121 -27.48 10.42 1.00
C ALA A 121 -26.18 10.31 1.82
N THR A 122 -26.31 10.16 3.15
CA THR A 122 -25.18 10.00 4.08
C THR A 122 -25.54 9.04 5.23
N LYS A 123 -24.52 8.47 5.88
CA LYS A 123 -24.68 7.67 7.11
C LYS A 123 -24.51 8.57 8.33
N GLY A 124 -25.38 8.41 9.32
CA GLY A 124 -25.68 9.42 10.33
C GLY A 124 -26.94 10.22 9.97
N PRO A 125 -27.50 11.02 10.89
CA PRO A 125 -28.58 11.95 10.57
C PRO A 125 -28.12 13.05 9.61
N CYS A 126 -29.06 13.70 8.92
CA CYS A 126 -28.77 14.79 7.99
C CYS A 126 -28.12 15.99 8.67
N ASP A 127 -27.14 16.60 8.01
CA ASP A 127 -26.48 17.79 8.54
C ASP A 127 -27.31 19.06 8.28
N LEU A 128 -27.93 19.57 9.34
CA LEU A 128 -28.67 20.85 9.34
C LEU A 128 -27.79 22.05 8.95
N CYS A 129 -26.48 21.88 8.84
CA CYS A 129 -25.51 22.90 8.44
C CYS A 129 -25.10 22.84 6.95
N GLU A 130 -25.54 21.84 6.17
CA GLU A 130 -25.09 21.61 4.79
C GLU A 130 -25.38 22.78 3.82
N HIS A 131 -26.30 23.68 4.16
CA HIS A 131 -26.62 24.91 3.41
C HIS A 131 -26.45 26.20 4.24
N VAL A 132 -25.79 26.14 5.41
CA VAL A 132 -25.69 27.26 6.37
C VAL A 132 -24.32 27.92 6.32
N HIS A 133 -24.14 28.84 5.38
CA HIS A 133 -22.89 29.60 5.18
C HIS A 133 -22.64 30.63 6.29
N CYS A 134 -21.94 30.20 7.34
CA CYS A 134 -21.56 31.04 8.46
C CYS A 134 -20.39 31.99 8.13
N LYS A 135 -20.65 33.30 8.18
CA LYS A 135 -19.67 34.37 7.90
C LYS A 135 -18.79 34.69 9.12
N TYR A 136 -17.71 35.43 8.90
CA TYR A 136 -16.89 36.05 9.94
C TYR A 136 -16.19 35.05 10.90
N GLY A 137 -16.02 33.79 10.50
CA GLY A 137 -15.43 32.76 11.37
C GLY A 137 -16.38 32.17 12.42
N ALA A 138 -17.70 32.39 12.29
CA ALA A 138 -18.69 31.55 12.96
C ALA A 138 -18.63 30.10 12.44
N ARG A 139 -18.91 29.12 13.30
CA ARG A 139 -19.18 27.73 12.90
C ARG A 139 -20.69 27.48 12.92
N CYS A 140 -21.19 26.59 12.09
CA CYS A 140 -22.58 26.14 12.23
C CYS A 140 -22.70 25.08 13.33
N GLU A 141 -23.80 25.12 14.07
CA GLU A 141 -24.20 24.13 15.07
C GLU A 141 -25.73 24.03 15.06
N SER A 142 -26.27 22.85 14.75
CA SER A 142 -27.73 22.60 14.63
C SER A 142 -28.46 23.62 13.73
N GLY A 143 -27.89 23.93 12.56
CA GLY A 143 -28.46 24.88 11.60
C GLY A 143 -28.36 26.36 12.00
N ARG A 144 -27.57 26.71 13.02
CA ARG A 144 -27.35 28.10 13.47
C ARG A 144 -25.87 28.45 13.52
N CYS A 145 -25.52 29.66 13.11
CA CYS A 145 -24.16 30.15 13.19
C CYS A 145 -23.82 30.64 14.60
N VAL A 146 -22.82 30.00 15.22
CA VAL A 146 -22.32 30.31 16.56
C VAL A 146 -20.85 30.70 16.50
N CYS A 147 -20.45 31.73 17.26
CA CYS A 147 -19.04 32.07 17.41
C CYS A 147 -18.31 31.01 18.25
N PRO A 148 -17.01 30.73 18.00
CA PRO A 148 -16.17 30.02 18.96
C PRO A 148 -16.26 30.70 20.32
N ILE A 149 -16.67 29.96 21.36
CA ILE A 149 -16.74 30.47 22.73
C ILE A 149 -15.43 30.22 23.46
N ASP A 150 -14.93 28.98 23.39
CA ASP A 150 -13.65 28.53 23.90
C ASP A 150 -12.65 28.36 22.76
N CYS A 151 -11.38 28.65 23.03
CA CYS A 151 -10.26 28.53 22.08
C CYS A 151 -9.01 28.05 22.84
N PRO A 152 -8.27 27.05 22.33
CA PRO A 152 -7.05 26.57 22.99
C PRO A 152 -6.03 27.70 23.18
N LYS A 153 -5.37 27.73 24.35
CA LYS A 153 -4.24 28.64 24.63
C LYS A 153 -2.93 28.13 24.04
N ILE A 154 -2.97 27.72 22.77
CA ILE A 154 -1.82 27.27 21.98
C ILE A 154 -1.27 28.49 21.22
N TYR A 155 0.03 28.73 21.31
CA TYR A 155 0.70 29.91 20.75
C TYR A 155 1.17 29.68 19.30
N GLU A 156 0.21 29.44 18.39
CA GLU A 156 0.45 29.39 16.94
C GLU A 156 0.04 30.71 16.29
N PHE A 157 0.86 31.75 16.48
CA PHE A 157 0.53 33.12 16.10
C PHE A 157 0.11 33.28 14.62
N VAL A 158 -0.92 34.09 14.39
CA VAL A 158 -1.36 34.50 13.05
C VAL A 158 -1.51 36.01 12.95
N CYS A 159 -0.97 36.59 11.89
CA CYS A 159 -1.25 37.96 11.47
C CYS A 159 -2.48 37.96 10.57
N ALA A 160 -3.52 38.69 10.97
CA ALA A 160 -4.77 38.80 10.21
C ALA A 160 -4.80 40.04 9.31
N THR A 161 -5.76 40.08 8.38
CA THR A 161 -6.03 41.20 7.46
C THR A 161 -6.38 42.54 8.13
N ASP A 162 -6.58 42.61 9.46
CA ASP A 162 -6.68 43.87 10.21
C ASP A 162 -5.34 44.39 10.76
N GLY A 163 -4.21 43.78 10.33
CA GLY A 163 -2.86 44.15 10.74
C GLY A 163 -2.51 43.72 12.17
N LYS A 164 -3.22 42.73 12.74
CA LYS A 164 -3.04 42.31 14.14
C LYS A 164 -2.64 40.86 14.29
N THR A 165 -1.71 40.64 15.21
CA THR A 165 -1.32 39.31 15.69
C THR A 165 -2.37 38.77 16.65
N TYR A 166 -2.90 37.59 16.33
CA TYR A 166 -3.74 36.78 17.22
C TYR A 166 -2.92 35.56 17.68
N ILE A 167 -3.14 35.09 18.92
CA ILE A 167 -2.34 33.97 19.48
C ILE A 167 -2.54 32.65 18.74
N ASN A 168 -3.67 32.50 18.03
CA ASN A 168 -3.96 31.47 17.04
C ASN A 168 -5.17 31.83 16.19
N GLU A 169 -5.42 31.03 15.15
CA GLU A 169 -6.51 31.22 14.19
C GLU A 169 -7.91 31.08 14.83
N CYS A 170 -8.06 30.30 15.92
CA CYS A 170 -9.32 30.22 16.65
C CYS A 170 -9.67 31.58 17.28
N GLU A 171 -8.70 32.24 17.92
CA GLU A 171 -8.90 33.57 18.50
C GLU A 171 -9.15 34.64 17.43
N MET A 172 -8.47 34.57 16.27
CA MET A 172 -8.76 35.43 15.13
C MET A 172 -10.22 35.28 14.66
N LYS A 173 -10.67 34.04 14.40
CA LYS A 173 -12.05 33.73 13.98
C LYS A 173 -13.09 34.09 15.06
N ARG A 174 -12.75 33.90 16.35
CA ARG A 174 -13.58 34.31 17.49
C ARG A 174 -13.78 35.82 17.55
N VAL A 175 -12.73 36.60 17.33
CA VAL A 175 -12.78 38.07 17.35
C VAL A 175 -13.46 38.62 16.09
N GLY A 176 -13.24 38.01 14.92
CA GLY A 176 -13.97 38.31 13.69
C GLY A 176 -15.47 38.12 13.89
N CYS A 177 -15.87 36.94 14.39
CA CYS A 177 -17.27 36.58 14.58
C CYS A 177 -17.99 37.51 15.56
N LYS A 178 -17.41 37.74 16.74
CA LYS A 178 -17.95 38.63 17.78
C LYS A 178 -18.03 40.10 17.36
N LYS A 179 -17.36 40.51 16.28
CA LYS A 179 -17.36 41.88 15.74
C LYS A 179 -18.01 41.98 14.34
N SER A 180 -18.54 40.88 13.81
CA SER A 180 -19.04 40.75 12.43
C SER A 180 -18.04 41.28 11.38
N ARG A 181 -16.76 40.96 11.56
CA ARG A 181 -15.66 41.32 10.64
C ARG A 181 -15.06 40.08 10.01
N ASP A 182 -14.82 40.15 8.71
CA ASP A 182 -14.19 39.07 7.98
C ASP A 182 -12.67 39.17 8.13
N LEU A 183 -12.13 38.37 9.05
CA LEU A 183 -10.70 38.29 9.33
C LEU A 183 -10.16 36.99 8.74
N SER A 184 -9.20 37.10 7.84
CA SER A 184 -8.46 35.98 7.26
C SER A 184 -6.97 36.11 7.59
N VAL A 185 -6.26 34.98 7.58
CA VAL A 185 -4.81 34.98 7.87
C VAL A 185 -4.06 35.57 6.68
N GLN A 186 -3.38 36.69 6.91
CA GLN A 186 -2.47 37.32 5.95
C GLN A 186 -1.08 36.67 6.02
N PHE A 187 -0.62 36.32 7.23
CA PHE A 187 0.68 35.66 7.47
C PHE A 187 0.62 34.79 8.74
N TYR A 188 1.31 33.64 8.74
CA TYR A 188 1.47 32.79 9.93
C TYR A 188 2.76 33.18 10.65
N GLY A 189 2.62 33.79 11.82
CA GLY A 189 3.64 34.57 12.53
C GLY A 189 3.01 35.80 13.18
N THR A 190 3.84 36.79 13.56
CA THR A 190 3.35 38.09 14.05
C THR A 190 3.35 39.14 12.94
N CYS A 191 2.51 40.17 13.05
CA CYS A 191 2.53 41.28 12.07
C CYS A 191 3.75 42.21 12.21
N GLY A 192 4.60 42.02 13.24
CA GLY A 192 5.77 42.88 13.50
C GLY A 192 6.97 42.63 12.57
N GLU A 193 6.99 41.49 11.87
CA GLU A 193 8.07 41.09 10.95
C GLU A 193 7.89 41.64 9.52
N ALA A 194 6.93 42.56 9.32
CA ALA A 194 6.45 42.97 7.99
C ALA A 194 6.82 44.41 7.56
N THR A 195 7.58 45.17 8.37
CA THR A 195 7.86 46.59 8.12
C THR A 195 9.27 47.05 8.55
N GLU A 196 10.30 46.69 7.79
CA GLU A 196 11.57 47.44 7.77
C GLU A 196 12.06 47.59 6.32
N ASP A 197 11.54 48.61 5.63
CA ASP A 197 12.15 49.16 4.40
C ASP A 197 11.81 50.67 4.33
N GLY A 198 12.84 51.52 4.41
CA GLY A 198 12.75 52.98 4.30
C GLY A 198 12.19 53.78 5.50
N ASP A 199 13.04 54.18 6.45
CA ASP A 199 13.50 55.60 6.55
C ASP A 199 14.50 55.84 7.71
N GLU A 200 15.40 56.81 7.55
CA GLU A 200 16.49 57.11 8.50
C GLU A 200 16.08 58.05 9.66
N LYS A 201 16.60 57.78 10.89
CA LYS A 201 17.34 58.77 11.72
C LYS A 201 18.01 58.19 12.97
N GLU A 202 19.13 58.80 13.37
CA GLU A 202 19.99 58.41 14.50
C GLU A 202 19.43 58.80 15.88
N GLY A 203 19.89 58.13 16.96
CA GLY A 203 19.32 58.31 18.31
C GLY A 203 20.15 57.91 19.56
N ASN A 204 21.48 57.75 19.45
CA ASN A 204 22.46 57.68 20.57
C ASN A 204 22.29 56.65 21.75
N LEU A 205 23.17 55.62 21.74
CA LEU A 205 24.11 55.20 22.83
C LEU A 205 23.63 54.84 24.27
N PRO A 206 24.44 54.14 25.11
CA PRO A 206 25.58 53.25 24.82
C PRO A 206 25.62 51.90 25.58
N ALA A 207 26.04 50.84 24.86
CA ALA A 207 26.92 49.73 25.27
C ALA A 207 26.92 49.13 26.69
N LEU A 208 26.77 47.79 26.77
CA LEU A 208 27.87 46.90 27.20
C LEU A 208 27.77 45.43 26.70
N LYS A 209 28.33 45.22 25.51
CA LYS A 209 29.07 44.02 25.03
C LYS A 209 28.82 42.67 25.74
N GLU A 210 28.19 41.74 25.01
CA GLU A 210 28.86 40.48 24.69
C GLU A 210 29.28 40.48 23.21
N ARG A 211 30.30 39.69 22.84
CA ARG A 211 30.93 39.77 21.52
C ARG A 211 30.08 39.02 20.49
N LYS A 212 29.47 39.75 19.53
CA LYS A 212 29.04 39.14 18.26
C LYS A 212 30.28 38.59 17.56
N ILE A 213 30.46 37.28 17.61
CA ILE A 213 31.43 36.55 16.79
C ILE A 213 30.91 36.62 15.35
N SER A 214 31.53 37.45 14.52
CA SER A 214 31.07 37.78 13.16
C SER A 214 31.74 36.97 12.05
N SER A 215 32.55 35.97 12.40
CA SER A 215 33.29 35.14 11.45
C SER A 215 33.47 33.72 11.97
N CYS A 216 33.40 32.74 11.06
CA CYS A 216 33.78 31.35 11.33
C CYS A 216 35.27 31.15 11.64
N GLN A 217 36.11 32.19 11.48
CA GLN A 217 37.51 32.17 11.93
C GLN A 217 37.63 32.15 13.47
N ASP A 218 36.68 32.77 14.18
CA ASP A 218 36.64 32.81 15.66
C ASP A 218 35.82 31.66 16.27
N LYS A 219 34.89 31.06 15.50
CA LYS A 219 34.02 29.97 15.97
C LYS A 219 34.54 28.60 15.57
N GLN A 220 35.51 28.08 16.36
CA GLN A 220 36.00 26.71 16.20
C GLN A 220 34.95 25.66 16.61
N CYS A 221 34.27 25.11 15.62
CA CYS A 221 33.42 23.94 15.77
C CYS A 221 34.25 22.69 16.13
N LYS A 222 33.69 21.84 16.98
CA LYS A 222 34.32 20.64 17.54
C LYS A 222 33.53 19.38 17.14
N TYR A 223 34.11 18.21 17.44
CA TYR A 223 33.50 16.89 17.26
C TYR A 223 33.06 16.58 15.81
N GLY A 224 33.75 17.15 14.81
CA GLY A 224 33.46 16.95 13.38
C GLY A 224 32.57 18.02 12.74
N GLY A 225 32.17 19.06 13.49
CA GLY A 225 31.38 20.16 12.95
C GLY A 225 32.19 21.10 12.06
N ILE A 226 31.58 21.54 10.97
CA ILE A 226 32.08 22.58 10.06
C ILE A 226 31.34 23.88 10.40
N CYS A 227 32.02 25.02 10.43
CA CYS A 227 31.37 26.29 10.70
C CYS A 227 30.72 26.85 9.42
N ASP A 228 29.45 27.26 9.54
CA ASP A 228 28.65 27.91 8.50
C ASP A 228 27.79 29.03 9.13
N PHE A 229 27.00 29.79 8.38
CA PHE A 229 26.22 30.92 8.89
C PHE A 229 24.71 30.68 8.80
N ASN A 230 23.96 31.08 9.84
CA ASN A 230 22.50 30.97 9.86
C ASN A 230 21.82 32.17 9.17
N ALA A 231 20.49 32.18 9.13
CA ALA A 231 19.71 33.21 8.43
C ALA A 231 19.90 34.63 8.98
N GLU A 232 20.27 34.78 10.26
CA GLU A 232 20.62 36.07 10.87
C GLU A 232 22.11 36.46 10.71
N GLY A 233 22.86 35.71 9.90
CA GLY A 233 24.30 35.94 9.66
C GLY A 233 25.19 35.56 10.85
N ALA A 234 24.69 34.79 11.82
CA ALA A 234 25.47 34.32 12.95
C ALA A 234 26.13 32.95 12.62
N PRO A 235 27.44 32.78 12.88
CA PRO A 235 28.11 31.50 12.63
C PRO A 235 27.59 30.41 13.58
N PHE A 236 27.32 29.21 13.05
CA PHE A 236 26.90 27.99 13.75
C PHE A 236 27.68 26.78 13.24
N CYS A 237 27.45 25.60 13.82
CA CYS A 237 28.18 24.37 13.48
C CYS A 237 27.26 23.38 12.74
N VAL A 238 27.59 23.09 11.48
CA VAL A 238 26.93 22.10 10.63
C VAL A 238 27.63 20.75 10.82
N CYS A 239 26.85 19.68 10.99
CA CYS A 239 27.35 18.34 11.32
C CYS A 239 27.04 17.35 10.20
N THR A 240 27.97 17.21 9.25
CA THR A 240 27.78 16.39 8.03
C THR A 240 28.14 14.91 8.26
N PHE A 241 27.42 14.24 9.16
CA PHE A 241 27.63 12.81 9.43
C PHE A 241 26.84 11.93 8.44
N HIS A 242 27.49 10.88 7.94
CA HIS A 242 26.91 9.92 6.99
C HIS A 242 26.83 8.55 7.66
N CYS A 243 25.96 8.43 8.66
CA CYS A 243 25.92 7.23 9.50
C CYS A 243 25.14 6.07 8.85
N PRO A 244 25.73 4.86 8.80
CA PRO A 244 25.05 3.69 8.25
C PRO A 244 23.94 3.20 9.20
N ASN A 245 22.92 2.56 8.65
CA ASN A 245 21.79 2.00 9.40
C ASN A 245 22.11 0.62 10.05
N ILE A 246 23.35 0.46 10.52
CA ILE A 246 23.80 -0.71 11.30
C ILE A 246 23.44 -0.45 12.77
N LYS A 247 22.78 -1.39 13.45
CA LYS A 247 22.39 -1.27 14.86
C LYS A 247 23.36 -2.05 15.75
N GLU A 248 24.42 -1.36 16.17
CA GLU A 248 25.44 -1.83 17.11
C GLU A 248 25.49 -0.84 18.29
N PRO A 249 24.54 -0.94 19.24
CA PRO A 249 24.21 0.17 20.10
C PRO A 249 25.24 0.44 21.20
N VAL A 250 25.61 1.71 21.37
CA VAL A 250 26.62 2.17 22.34
C VAL A 250 26.01 3.03 23.45
N CYS A 251 26.60 2.97 24.63
CA CYS A 251 26.30 3.88 25.73
C CYS A 251 27.16 5.14 25.59
N GLY A 252 26.53 6.32 25.63
CA GLY A 252 27.21 7.62 25.66
C GLY A 252 27.49 8.10 27.09
N SER A 253 28.55 8.90 27.25
CA SER A 253 28.94 9.54 28.52
C SER A 253 27.95 10.60 29.04
N ASP A 254 26.85 10.82 28.32
CA ASP A 254 25.66 11.58 28.72
C ASP A 254 24.56 10.71 29.35
N GLY A 255 24.78 9.39 29.46
CA GLY A 255 23.85 8.42 30.03
C GLY A 255 22.80 7.89 29.04
N ARG A 256 22.98 8.12 27.73
CA ARG A 256 22.03 7.68 26.68
C ARG A 256 22.56 6.54 25.84
N MET A 257 21.67 5.63 25.44
CA MET A 257 21.95 4.61 24.42
C MET A 257 21.75 5.17 23.01
N TYR A 258 22.70 4.94 22.12
CA TYR A 258 22.70 5.37 20.72
C TYR A 258 22.69 4.16 19.78
N ASP A 259 21.98 4.25 18.66
CA ASP A 259 21.80 3.16 17.67
C ASP A 259 23.13 2.59 17.14
N ASN A 260 24.15 3.43 17.01
CA ASN A 260 25.54 3.07 16.79
C ASN A 260 26.49 4.23 17.16
N GLU A 261 27.80 3.97 17.17
CA GLU A 261 28.81 4.96 17.54
C GLU A 261 28.83 6.19 16.60
N CYS A 262 28.45 6.04 15.33
CA CYS A 262 28.35 7.18 14.42
C CYS A 262 27.24 8.14 14.84
N ARG A 263 26.05 7.63 15.21
CA ARG A 263 24.95 8.45 15.73
C ARG A 263 25.30 9.16 17.04
N MET A 264 26.09 8.52 17.92
CA MET A 264 26.62 9.16 19.14
C MET A 264 27.59 10.33 18.82
N ARG A 265 28.44 10.17 17.80
CA ARG A 265 29.38 11.22 17.34
C ARG A 265 28.67 12.35 16.57
N GLU A 266 27.60 12.03 15.85
CA GLU A 266 26.70 12.99 15.22
C GLU A 266 26.01 13.88 16.26
N GLU A 267 25.42 13.30 17.30
CA GLU A 267 24.81 14.05 18.42
C GLU A 267 25.87 14.87 19.21
N SER A 268 27.08 14.33 19.40
CA SER A 268 28.22 15.07 19.98
C SER A 268 28.52 16.36 19.19
N CYS A 269 28.43 16.26 17.86
CA CYS A 269 28.60 17.41 16.99
C CYS A 269 27.42 18.38 17.10
N LEU A 270 26.18 17.91 16.99
CA LEU A 270 24.98 18.76 17.02
C LEU A 270 24.86 19.54 18.34
N LEU A 271 25.17 18.90 19.46
CA LEU A 271 25.18 19.53 20.78
C LEU A 271 26.49 20.29 21.09
N GLN A 272 27.50 20.22 20.21
CA GLN A 272 28.86 20.74 20.40
C GLN A 272 29.49 20.33 21.75
N LYS A 273 29.26 19.09 22.18
CA LYS A 273 29.72 18.51 23.45
C LYS A 273 30.40 17.17 23.21
N ARG A 274 31.42 16.86 24.02
CA ARG A 274 32.08 15.55 24.01
C ARG A 274 31.11 14.50 24.60
N ILE A 275 30.54 13.64 23.76
CA ILE A 275 29.94 12.38 24.20
C ILE A 275 30.90 11.27 23.75
N GLU A 276 31.36 10.46 24.70
CA GLU A 276 32.26 9.34 24.46
C GLU A 276 31.57 8.02 24.82
N THR A 277 32.08 6.90 24.30
CA THR A 277 31.58 5.58 24.67
C THR A 277 31.84 5.31 26.14
N ALA A 278 30.78 5.30 26.95
CA ALA A 278 30.83 4.98 28.37
C ALA A 278 30.59 3.49 28.62
N VAL A 279 30.90 3.04 29.84
CA VAL A 279 30.55 1.69 30.30
C VAL A 279 29.02 1.57 30.30
N ARG A 280 28.45 0.46 29.81
CA ARG A 280 26.99 0.33 29.62
C ARG A 280 26.17 0.64 30.88
N GLU A 281 26.71 0.33 32.05
CA GLU A 281 26.14 0.60 33.38
C GLU A 281 25.92 2.10 33.69
N VAL A 282 26.50 3.01 32.91
CA VAL A 282 26.28 4.47 33.01
C VAL A 282 24.99 4.88 32.29
N CYS A 283 24.50 4.08 31.35
CA CYS A 283 23.26 4.32 30.62
C CYS A 283 22.13 3.47 31.21
N VAL A 284 21.04 4.12 31.62
CA VAL A 284 19.89 3.43 32.21
C VAL A 284 18.99 2.91 31.09
N ASP A 285 19.10 1.62 30.78
CA ASP A 285 18.03 0.88 30.10
C ASP A 285 16.78 0.88 31.02
N HIS A 286 15.61 1.14 30.45
CA HIS A 286 14.28 1.37 31.07
C HIS A 286 13.97 2.76 31.64
N VAL A 287 12.75 3.23 31.34
CA VAL A 287 12.10 4.37 31.99
C VAL A 287 11.28 3.84 33.17
N ASP A 288 11.82 3.91 34.38
CA ASP A 288 11.08 3.57 35.61
C ASP A 288 9.96 4.59 35.88
N ILE A 289 8.72 4.24 35.53
CA ILE A 289 7.55 5.10 35.75
C ILE A 289 7.08 4.96 37.21
N ALA A 290 7.27 6.02 38.01
CA ALA A 290 6.82 6.03 39.40
C ALA A 290 5.30 5.84 39.52
N CYS A 291 4.88 5.01 40.48
CA CYS A 291 3.48 4.64 40.69
C CYS A 291 2.77 4.09 39.42
N ASP A 292 3.52 3.43 38.55
CA ASP A 292 3.02 2.75 37.33
C ASP A 292 2.28 3.68 36.34
N GLY A 293 2.53 5.00 36.45
CA GLY A 293 1.92 6.05 35.62
C GLY A 293 0.97 6.99 36.37
N GLU A 294 0.49 6.60 37.55
CA GLU A 294 -0.38 7.44 38.38
C GLU A 294 0.41 8.55 39.12
N PRO A 295 -0.20 9.72 39.39
CA PRO A 295 0.44 10.74 40.21
C PRO A 295 0.61 10.26 41.66
N ALA A 296 1.82 10.44 42.19
CA ALA A 296 2.15 10.17 43.59
C ALA A 296 1.30 11.02 44.55
N VAL A 297 1.13 10.55 45.78
CA VAL A 297 0.30 11.23 46.78
C VAL A 297 1.05 12.47 47.28
N VAL A 298 0.42 13.64 47.16
CA VAL A 298 0.99 14.96 47.49
C VAL A 298 0.65 15.35 48.93
N ASP A 299 1.61 15.92 49.65
CA ASP A 299 1.43 16.52 50.97
C ASP A 299 0.71 17.87 50.85
N PRO A 300 -0.52 18.01 51.38
CA PRO A 300 -1.36 19.19 51.18
C PRO A 300 -0.86 20.45 51.91
N LEU A 301 0.11 20.33 52.82
CA LEU A 301 0.73 21.47 53.51
C LEU A 301 1.93 22.04 52.75
N THR A 302 2.50 21.29 51.80
CA THR A 302 3.75 21.67 51.10
C THR A 302 3.65 21.66 49.57
N GLY A 303 2.60 21.05 49.00
CA GLY A 303 2.42 20.91 47.56
C GLY A 303 3.45 19.98 46.89
N LYS A 304 4.08 19.08 47.65
CA LYS A 304 5.12 18.14 47.18
C LYS A 304 4.77 16.70 47.54
N ASP A 305 5.19 15.76 46.72
CA ASP A 305 4.99 14.32 46.92
C ASP A 305 5.45 13.85 48.31
N TYR A 306 4.69 12.93 48.92
CA TYR A 306 5.13 12.22 50.12
C TYR A 306 6.33 11.31 49.80
N PHE A 307 7.52 11.79 50.13
CA PHE A 307 8.75 11.01 50.12
C PHE A 307 8.79 10.06 51.33
N CYS A 308 9.05 8.78 51.08
CA CYS A 308 9.07 7.72 52.09
C CYS A 308 10.35 6.87 52.04
N GLY A 309 11.41 7.43 51.44
CA GLY A 309 12.74 6.84 51.34
C GLY A 309 13.55 6.93 52.64
N VAL A 310 14.87 6.95 52.52
CA VAL A 310 15.80 7.11 53.64
C VAL A 310 16.50 8.45 53.48
N GLY A 311 16.37 9.35 54.46
CA GLY A 311 16.93 10.70 54.42
C GLY A 311 16.05 11.75 55.09
N ALA A 312 16.55 12.98 55.15
CA ALA A 312 15.81 14.12 55.71
C ALA A 312 14.54 14.41 54.90
N GLY A 313 13.41 14.60 55.57
CA GLY A 313 12.11 14.82 54.95
C GLY A 313 11.30 13.54 54.64
N SER A 314 11.83 12.35 54.94
CA SER A 314 11.06 11.10 54.84
C SER A 314 9.87 11.08 55.81
N LYS A 315 8.70 10.65 55.32
CA LYS A 315 7.45 10.52 56.08
C LYS A 315 6.84 9.13 55.90
N LEU A 316 6.10 8.67 56.92
CA LEU A 316 5.22 7.51 56.79
C LEU A 316 4.08 7.82 55.81
N CYS A 317 3.74 6.85 54.97
CA CYS A 317 2.72 7.02 53.96
C CYS A 317 1.31 7.12 54.55
N PRO A 318 0.42 7.98 54.01
CA PRO A 318 -0.99 8.07 54.44
C PRO A 318 -1.76 6.74 54.33
N ALA A 319 -2.86 6.62 55.08
CA ALA A 319 -3.70 5.42 55.04
C ALA A 319 -4.23 5.12 53.62
N LYS A 320 -4.30 3.82 53.26
CA LYS A 320 -4.60 3.29 51.91
C LYS A 320 -3.58 3.67 50.82
N THR A 321 -2.36 4.04 51.20
CA THR A 321 -1.24 4.28 50.29
C THR A 321 -0.04 3.42 50.70
N VAL A 322 0.80 3.04 49.73
CA VAL A 322 1.98 2.19 49.91
C VAL A 322 3.23 2.92 49.42
N CYS A 323 4.36 2.73 50.08
CA CYS A 323 5.62 3.30 49.63
C CYS A 323 6.20 2.47 48.48
N HIS A 324 6.10 2.97 47.25
CA HIS A 324 6.82 2.40 46.10
C HIS A 324 8.28 2.87 46.20
N LYS A 325 9.18 1.93 46.51
CA LYS A 325 10.64 2.15 46.60
C LYS A 325 11.35 1.44 45.46
N THR A 326 12.09 2.21 44.67
CA THR A 326 13.09 1.71 43.72
C THR A 326 14.48 2.19 44.17
N GLN A 327 15.51 1.89 43.39
CA GLN A 327 16.85 2.44 43.58
C GLN A 327 16.96 3.96 43.31
N TYR A 328 15.98 4.55 42.62
CA TYR A 328 16.00 5.97 42.20
C TYR A 328 14.92 6.85 42.83
N PHE A 329 13.81 6.27 43.32
CA PHE A 329 12.76 7.03 44.02
C PHE A 329 12.11 6.23 45.15
N ALA A 330 11.50 6.96 46.09
CA ALA A 330 10.71 6.37 47.17
C ALA A 330 9.51 7.27 47.48
N LYS A 331 8.37 7.00 46.85
CA LYS A 331 7.15 7.84 46.92
C LYS A 331 5.94 7.04 47.40
N CYS A 332 5.03 7.69 48.11
CA CYS A 332 3.76 7.07 48.48
C CYS A 332 2.80 7.07 47.29
N CYS A 333 2.44 5.88 46.81
CA CYS A 333 1.45 5.64 45.77
C CYS A 333 0.13 5.17 46.39
N LYS A 334 -1.01 5.45 45.75
CA LYS A 334 -2.28 4.83 46.15
C LYS A 334 -2.18 3.30 45.97
N VAL A 335 -2.76 2.51 46.86
CA VAL A 335 -2.79 1.05 46.68
C VAL A 335 -3.74 0.70 45.52
N ALA A 336 -3.19 0.28 44.39
CA ALA A 336 -3.98 -0.31 43.31
C ALA A 336 -4.65 -1.61 43.82
N PRO A 337 -5.96 -1.82 43.59
CA PRO A 337 -6.60 -3.07 43.99
C PRO A 337 -6.09 -4.22 43.12
N LEU A 338 -5.60 -5.29 43.75
CA LEU A 338 -5.16 -6.50 43.07
C LEU A 338 -6.35 -7.26 42.49
N ILE A 339 -6.76 -6.89 41.28
CA ILE A 339 -7.75 -7.61 40.46
C ILE A 339 -7.15 -8.95 40.04
N LYS A 340 -7.55 -10.03 40.72
CA LYS A 340 -7.04 -11.39 40.47
C LYS A 340 -7.81 -12.16 39.38
N SER A 341 -8.99 -11.68 38.99
CA SER A 341 -9.82 -12.20 37.90
C SER A 341 -10.64 -11.05 37.32
N CYS A 342 -10.95 -11.07 36.02
CA CYS A 342 -11.86 -10.09 35.41
C CYS A 342 -13.29 -10.15 36.00
N GLU A 343 -13.68 -11.28 36.58
CA GLU A 343 -14.96 -11.51 37.28
C GLU A 343 -15.12 -10.59 38.50
N SER A 344 -14.02 -10.12 39.10
CA SER A 344 -14.03 -9.23 40.27
C SER A 344 -14.12 -7.75 39.89
N THR A 345 -14.38 -7.41 38.63
CA THR A 345 -14.52 -6.02 38.16
C THR A 345 -15.98 -5.61 38.01
N PRO A 346 -16.33 -4.31 38.11
CA PRO A 346 -17.74 -3.86 38.15
C PRO A 346 -18.59 -4.21 36.92
N PHE A 347 -17.96 -4.57 35.80
CA PHE A 347 -18.62 -4.94 34.55
C PHE A 347 -18.31 -6.39 34.09
N GLY A 348 -17.55 -7.17 34.88
CA GLY A 348 -17.23 -8.57 34.61
C GLY A 348 -16.15 -8.80 33.55
N CYS A 349 -16.09 -10.02 33.02
CA CYS A 349 -15.17 -10.42 31.95
C CYS A 349 -15.72 -10.12 30.55
N CYS A 350 -14.82 -9.79 29.63
CA CYS A 350 -15.07 -9.85 28.19
C CYS A 350 -15.47 -11.28 27.75
N PRO A 351 -16.08 -11.45 26.57
CA PRO A 351 -16.48 -12.78 26.05
C PRO A 351 -15.34 -13.80 25.87
N ASP A 352 -14.08 -13.38 25.99
CA ASP A 352 -12.89 -14.24 25.97
C ASP A 352 -12.49 -14.82 27.34
N LEU A 353 -13.19 -14.42 28.42
CA LEU A 353 -12.92 -14.79 29.82
C LEU A 353 -11.50 -14.46 30.30
N ARG A 354 -10.82 -13.50 29.66
CA ARG A 354 -9.43 -13.10 29.98
C ARG A 354 -9.30 -11.62 30.32
N HIS A 355 -10.01 -10.75 29.61
CA HIS A 355 -9.91 -9.31 29.81
C HIS A 355 -11.08 -8.76 30.62
N PRO A 356 -10.88 -7.75 31.49
CA PRO A 356 -11.96 -7.08 32.20
C PRO A 356 -12.72 -6.11 31.28
N VAL A 357 -14.04 -6.07 31.44
CA VAL A 357 -14.87 -5.06 30.78
C VAL A 357 -14.61 -3.70 31.44
N MET A 358 -14.26 -2.70 30.64
CA MET A 358 -13.91 -1.35 31.10
C MET A 358 -15.10 -0.37 31.10
N GLY A 359 -16.24 -0.75 30.50
CA GLY A 359 -17.48 0.02 30.53
C GLY A 359 -18.68 -0.72 29.91
N PRO A 360 -19.90 -0.15 29.98
CA PRO A 360 -21.12 -0.77 29.47
C PRO A 360 -21.02 -1.24 28.01
N ASN A 361 -21.81 -2.24 27.64
CA ASN A 361 -21.83 -2.87 26.30
C ASN A 361 -20.46 -3.42 25.85
N ASN A 362 -19.74 -4.11 26.75
CA ASN A 362 -18.40 -4.66 26.51
C ASN A 362 -17.36 -3.60 26.11
N GLY A 363 -17.50 -2.37 26.60
CA GLY A 363 -16.53 -1.29 26.38
C GLY A 363 -15.14 -1.70 26.86
N GLY A 364 -14.14 -1.58 25.98
CA GLY A 364 -12.76 -2.01 26.24
C GLY A 364 -12.44 -3.45 25.80
N CYS A 365 -13.43 -4.27 25.45
CA CYS A 365 -13.18 -5.61 24.89
C CYS A 365 -12.72 -5.54 23.42
N PRO A 366 -11.86 -6.47 22.94
CA PRO A 366 -11.48 -6.55 21.53
C PRO A 366 -12.72 -6.71 20.63
N SER A 367 -12.76 -5.98 19.51
CA SER A 367 -13.94 -5.95 18.63
C SER A 367 -14.24 -7.33 18.04
N VAL A 368 -15.48 -7.81 18.20
CA VAL A 368 -15.98 -9.01 17.51
C VAL A 368 -15.91 -8.77 16.00
N CYS A 369 -15.43 -9.78 15.27
CA CYS A 369 -15.38 -9.76 13.81
C CYS A 369 -16.07 -11.02 13.30
N ASN A 370 -16.82 -10.93 12.19
CA ASN A 370 -17.55 -12.07 11.64
C ASN A 370 -16.61 -13.04 10.90
N CYS A 371 -15.64 -13.60 11.62
CA CYS A 371 -14.74 -14.65 11.15
C CYS A 371 -15.54 -15.94 10.93
N ASN A 372 -15.19 -16.69 9.88
CA ASN A 372 -15.78 -17.98 9.60
C ASN A 372 -15.29 -19.01 10.64
N ASN A 373 -16.23 -19.59 11.39
CA ASN A 373 -15.94 -20.52 12.48
C ASN A 373 -15.24 -21.82 12.01
N LEU A 374 -15.43 -22.22 10.75
CA LEU A 374 -14.69 -23.33 10.16
C LEU A 374 -13.30 -22.88 9.71
N GLY A 375 -13.21 -21.82 8.93
CA GLY A 375 -11.96 -21.38 8.30
C GLY A 375 -10.96 -20.66 9.20
N SER A 376 -11.38 -20.12 10.35
CA SER A 376 -10.54 -19.37 11.28
C SER A 376 -10.22 -20.14 12.57
N TYR A 377 -9.14 -19.73 13.24
CA TYR A 377 -8.79 -20.16 14.60
C TYR A 377 -9.55 -19.38 15.70
N SER A 378 -10.21 -18.27 15.38
CA SER A 378 -10.97 -17.46 16.35
C SER A 378 -12.14 -16.70 15.71
N LEU A 379 -13.11 -16.31 16.52
CA LEU A 379 -14.17 -15.35 16.18
C LEU A 379 -13.77 -13.88 16.46
N THR A 380 -12.49 -13.66 16.78
CA THR A 380 -11.86 -12.34 16.93
C THR A 380 -10.84 -12.12 15.82
N CYS A 381 -10.85 -10.95 15.19
CA CYS A 381 -9.83 -10.54 14.22
C CYS A 381 -8.81 -9.58 14.85
N ASP A 382 -7.68 -9.38 14.16
CA ASP A 382 -6.71 -8.34 14.53
C ASP A 382 -7.39 -6.95 14.53
N PRO A 383 -7.23 -6.14 15.60
CA PRO A 383 -8.01 -4.92 15.78
C PRO A 383 -7.68 -3.81 14.77
N VAL A 384 -6.53 -3.86 14.08
CA VAL A 384 -6.07 -2.83 13.14
C VAL A 384 -6.36 -3.22 11.69
N SER A 385 -5.84 -4.36 11.24
CA SER A 385 -5.98 -4.89 9.89
C SER A 385 -7.35 -5.52 9.60
N LYS A 386 -8.12 -5.83 10.65
CA LYS A 386 -9.40 -6.56 10.61
C LYS A 386 -9.31 -7.97 9.98
N GLN A 387 -8.10 -8.53 9.85
CA GLN A 387 -7.87 -9.87 9.35
C GLN A 387 -8.12 -10.91 10.46
N CYS A 388 -9.02 -11.85 10.20
CA CYS A 388 -9.24 -13.02 11.05
C CYS A 388 -8.04 -13.99 10.97
N PRO A 389 -7.68 -14.72 12.04
CA PRO A 389 -6.57 -15.66 12.02
C PRO A 389 -6.96 -16.94 11.26
N CYS A 390 -6.56 -17.05 9.99
CA CYS A 390 -7.00 -18.15 9.12
C CYS A 390 -6.20 -19.45 9.32
N LYS A 391 -6.87 -20.59 9.11
CA LYS A 391 -6.24 -21.91 9.05
C LYS A 391 -5.46 -22.08 7.72
N PRO A 392 -4.51 -23.04 7.63
CA PRO A 392 -3.71 -23.25 6.42
C PRO A 392 -4.56 -23.42 5.16
N GLY A 393 -4.18 -22.74 4.07
CA GLY A 393 -4.90 -22.75 2.79
C GLY A 393 -6.27 -22.06 2.83
N VAL A 394 -6.65 -21.41 3.93
CA VAL A 394 -7.87 -20.61 4.07
C VAL A 394 -7.52 -19.13 3.96
N GLY A 395 -8.26 -18.37 3.15
CA GLY A 395 -7.98 -16.97 2.85
C GLY A 395 -9.20 -16.05 2.94
N GLY A 396 -8.93 -14.76 2.73
CA GLY A 396 -9.91 -13.67 2.89
C GLY A 396 -9.93 -13.08 4.30
N LEU A 397 -10.39 -11.83 4.43
CA LEU A 397 -10.44 -11.10 5.71
C LEU A 397 -11.21 -11.83 6.81
N ARG A 398 -12.18 -12.68 6.43
CA ARG A 398 -13.01 -13.49 7.34
C ARG A 398 -12.66 -14.98 7.33
N CYS A 399 -11.63 -15.40 6.60
CA CYS A 399 -11.28 -16.82 6.41
C CYS A 399 -12.44 -17.64 5.81
N ASP A 400 -13.17 -17.05 4.87
CA ASP A 400 -14.47 -17.51 4.37
C ASP A 400 -14.39 -18.30 3.05
N ARG A 401 -13.18 -18.52 2.52
CA ARG A 401 -12.89 -19.33 1.32
C ARG A 401 -11.51 -19.97 1.39
N CYS A 402 -11.23 -20.95 0.53
CA CYS A 402 -9.85 -21.42 0.35
C CYS A 402 -9.03 -20.43 -0.48
N GLU A 403 -7.71 -20.49 -0.35
CA GLU A 403 -6.76 -19.77 -1.21
C GLU A 403 -6.66 -20.46 -2.59
N PRO A 404 -6.23 -19.76 -3.67
CA PRO A 404 -5.97 -20.40 -4.95
C PRO A 404 -4.99 -21.58 -4.82
N GLY A 405 -5.27 -22.68 -5.51
CA GLY A 405 -4.55 -23.94 -5.30
C GLY A 405 -5.00 -24.76 -4.08
N TYR A 406 -6.03 -24.34 -3.34
CA TYR A 406 -6.60 -25.08 -2.20
C TYR A 406 -8.13 -25.23 -2.28
N TRP A 407 -8.67 -26.26 -1.63
CA TRP A 407 -10.09 -26.62 -1.65
C TRP A 407 -10.57 -27.26 -0.33
N GLY A 408 -11.89 -27.40 -0.17
CA GLY A 408 -12.49 -28.21 0.88
C GLY A 408 -12.69 -27.50 2.22
N LEU A 409 -13.08 -26.22 2.23
CA LEU A 409 -13.36 -25.45 3.46
C LEU A 409 -14.32 -26.18 4.42
N HIS A 410 -15.32 -26.89 3.88
CA HIS A 410 -16.26 -27.70 4.66
C HIS A 410 -15.58 -28.86 5.40
N LYS A 411 -14.50 -29.45 4.84
CA LYS A 411 -13.79 -30.59 5.43
C LYS A 411 -13.03 -30.26 6.71
N ILE A 412 -12.95 -28.98 7.06
CA ILE A 412 -12.46 -28.53 8.35
C ILE A 412 -13.45 -28.89 9.48
N ALA A 413 -14.75 -29.07 9.16
CA ALA A 413 -15.72 -29.68 10.08
C ALA A 413 -15.46 -31.18 10.29
N ASP A 414 -15.01 -31.87 9.23
CA ASP A 414 -14.71 -33.32 9.23
C ASP A 414 -13.34 -33.65 9.87
N GLY A 415 -12.65 -32.66 10.46
CA GLY A 415 -11.39 -32.83 11.21
C GLY A 415 -10.11 -32.40 10.49
N ASN A 416 -10.18 -31.88 9.25
CA ASN A 416 -8.98 -31.34 8.59
C ASN A 416 -8.48 -30.07 9.27
N SER A 417 -7.16 -29.87 9.31
CA SER A 417 -6.51 -28.72 9.94
C SER A 417 -6.66 -27.40 9.17
N GLY A 418 -7.08 -27.45 7.90
CA GLY A 418 -7.22 -26.33 6.97
C GLY A 418 -7.80 -26.78 5.62
N CYS A 419 -7.75 -25.94 4.59
CA CYS A 419 -8.07 -26.38 3.22
C CYS A 419 -6.97 -27.32 2.70
N VAL A 420 -7.36 -28.28 1.86
CA VAL A 420 -6.47 -29.27 1.25
C VAL A 420 -5.92 -28.72 -0.06
N HIS A 421 -4.65 -28.98 -0.38
CA HIS A 421 -4.07 -28.53 -1.64
C HIS A 421 -4.70 -29.23 -2.85
N CYS A 422 -4.75 -28.55 -4.00
CA CYS A 422 -5.38 -29.05 -5.21
C CYS A 422 -4.67 -30.26 -5.81
N ASN A 423 -3.33 -30.33 -5.74
CA ASN A 423 -2.53 -31.45 -6.28
C ASN A 423 -2.86 -31.83 -7.75
N CYS A 424 -3.18 -30.84 -8.58
CA CYS A 424 -3.41 -31.05 -10.00
C CYS A 424 -2.10 -31.44 -10.70
N ASN A 425 -2.14 -32.49 -11.53
CA ASN A 425 -0.95 -32.93 -12.27
C ASN A 425 -0.55 -31.85 -13.30
N PRO A 426 0.68 -31.32 -13.27
CA PRO A 426 1.07 -30.20 -14.14
C PRO A 426 1.12 -30.55 -15.63
N TYR A 427 1.29 -31.83 -15.97
CA TYR A 427 1.30 -32.28 -17.36
C TYR A 427 -0.10 -32.61 -17.86
N GLY A 428 -0.98 -33.14 -17.00
CA GLY A 428 -2.35 -33.50 -17.37
C GLY A 428 -3.40 -32.41 -17.22
N SER A 429 -3.14 -31.38 -16.40
CA SER A 429 -4.10 -30.30 -16.11
C SER A 429 -3.88 -29.07 -17.00
N ILE A 430 -4.94 -28.29 -17.24
CA ILE A 430 -4.86 -26.99 -17.94
C ILE A 430 -4.36 -25.90 -16.99
N ARG A 431 -4.63 -26.04 -15.68
CA ARG A 431 -4.30 -25.10 -14.60
C ARG A 431 -3.90 -25.87 -13.33
N ASP A 432 -3.27 -25.18 -12.40
CA ASP A 432 -2.83 -25.68 -11.09
C ASP A 432 -3.92 -25.57 -9.99
N ASP A 433 -4.93 -24.73 -10.19
CA ASP A 433 -6.09 -24.61 -9.32
C ASP A 433 -7.23 -25.60 -9.65
N CYS A 434 -8.14 -25.77 -8.69
CA CYS A 434 -9.21 -26.77 -8.71
C CYS A 434 -10.50 -26.22 -8.11
N GLU A 435 -11.61 -26.92 -8.36
CA GLU A 435 -12.92 -26.55 -7.81
C GLU A 435 -12.90 -26.56 -6.26
N GLN A 436 -13.21 -25.42 -5.63
CA GLN A 436 -13.02 -25.20 -4.18
C GLN A 436 -13.87 -26.12 -3.28
N THR A 437 -14.89 -26.79 -3.81
CA THR A 437 -15.74 -27.76 -3.09
C THR A 437 -15.30 -29.20 -3.35
N THR A 438 -15.15 -29.62 -4.60
CA THR A 438 -14.89 -31.03 -4.96
C THR A 438 -13.40 -31.39 -5.01
N GLY A 439 -12.53 -30.38 -5.16
CA GLY A 439 -11.10 -30.56 -5.41
C GLY A 439 -10.80 -31.03 -6.83
N ARG A 440 -11.74 -30.97 -7.77
CA ARG A 440 -11.58 -31.46 -9.14
C ARG A 440 -10.72 -30.49 -9.96
N CYS A 441 -9.67 -31.02 -10.57
CA CYS A 441 -8.80 -30.29 -11.50
C CYS A 441 -9.41 -30.22 -12.91
N VAL A 442 -9.03 -29.20 -13.69
CA VAL A 442 -9.48 -29.05 -15.09
C VAL A 442 -8.46 -29.75 -16.00
N CYS A 443 -8.84 -30.87 -16.59
CA CYS A 443 -7.94 -31.72 -17.38
C CYS A 443 -7.83 -31.30 -18.84
N LYS A 444 -6.65 -31.52 -19.44
CA LYS A 444 -6.46 -31.41 -20.89
C LYS A 444 -7.28 -32.49 -21.63
N HIS A 445 -7.56 -32.25 -22.90
CA HIS A 445 -8.36 -33.18 -23.71
C HIS A 445 -7.75 -34.59 -23.75
N GLY A 446 -8.58 -35.62 -23.56
CA GLY A 446 -8.16 -37.02 -23.48
C GLY A 446 -7.73 -37.51 -22.09
N ILE A 447 -7.53 -36.61 -21.11
CA ILE A 447 -6.99 -36.95 -19.78
C ILE A 447 -8.10 -36.96 -18.73
N GLN A 448 -8.06 -37.92 -17.81
CA GLN A 448 -9.12 -38.20 -16.83
C GLN A 448 -8.58 -38.26 -15.39
N GLY A 449 -9.46 -38.57 -14.44
CA GLY A 449 -9.16 -38.58 -13.00
C GLY A 449 -9.47 -37.25 -12.32
N MET A 450 -9.53 -37.26 -10.98
CA MET A 450 -9.78 -36.03 -10.19
C MET A 450 -8.59 -35.07 -10.18
N LYS A 451 -7.39 -35.56 -10.51
CA LYS A 451 -6.12 -34.82 -10.53
C LYS A 451 -5.47 -34.77 -11.91
N CYS A 452 -6.20 -35.18 -12.95
CA CYS A 452 -5.74 -35.23 -14.34
C CYS A 452 -4.50 -36.11 -14.51
N ASP A 453 -4.58 -37.29 -13.90
CA ASP A 453 -3.53 -38.25 -13.65
C ASP A 453 -3.79 -39.60 -14.35
N ILE A 454 -4.97 -39.78 -14.95
CA ILE A 454 -5.39 -41.03 -15.60
C ILE A 454 -5.42 -40.84 -17.12
N CYS A 455 -4.60 -41.62 -17.83
CA CYS A 455 -4.59 -41.72 -19.28
C CYS A 455 -5.45 -42.89 -19.80
N PRO A 456 -5.85 -42.89 -21.09
CA PRO A 456 -6.47 -44.05 -21.73
C PRO A 456 -5.59 -45.32 -21.65
N PRO A 457 -6.18 -46.54 -21.63
CA PRO A 457 -5.42 -47.79 -21.57
C PRO A 457 -4.37 -47.90 -22.70
N GLY A 458 -3.15 -48.31 -22.36
CA GLY A 458 -2.00 -48.37 -23.29
C GLY A 458 -1.26 -47.03 -23.48
N THR A 459 -1.57 -45.99 -22.70
CA THR A 459 -0.86 -44.70 -22.75
C THR A 459 -0.44 -44.20 -21.37
N LEU A 460 0.76 -43.61 -21.30
CA LEU A 460 1.39 -43.04 -20.10
C LEU A 460 1.41 -41.51 -20.16
N LEU A 461 1.37 -40.84 -19.01
CA LEU A 461 1.30 -39.38 -18.94
C LEU A 461 2.70 -38.73 -19.06
N GLY A 462 3.04 -38.28 -20.27
CA GLY A 462 4.25 -37.51 -20.57
C GLY A 462 4.03 -35.99 -20.57
N PRO A 463 5.06 -35.19 -20.89
CA PRO A 463 5.03 -33.73 -20.77
C PRO A 463 3.90 -33.03 -21.54
N ASP A 464 3.60 -33.52 -22.75
CA ASP A 464 2.59 -32.96 -23.64
C ASP A 464 1.18 -33.59 -23.46
N GLY A 465 1.06 -34.65 -22.64
CA GLY A 465 -0.16 -35.41 -22.43
C GLY A 465 0.07 -36.92 -22.48
N CYS A 466 -0.98 -37.69 -22.78
CA CYS A 466 -0.89 -39.14 -22.86
C CYS A 466 -0.13 -39.60 -24.12
N MET A 467 0.91 -40.42 -23.93
CA MET A 467 1.82 -40.94 -24.94
C MET A 467 1.78 -42.48 -24.95
N ASP A 468 2.01 -43.11 -26.11
CA ASP A 468 1.93 -44.56 -26.30
C ASP A 468 3.12 -45.28 -25.63
N GLU A 469 2.88 -46.43 -24.97
CA GLU A 469 3.92 -47.23 -24.31
C GLU A 469 5.06 -47.64 -25.27
N SER A 470 4.79 -47.73 -26.58
CA SER A 470 5.77 -48.09 -27.61
C SER A 470 6.90 -47.07 -27.85
N GLN A 471 6.92 -45.93 -27.13
CA GLN A 471 7.94 -44.88 -27.29
C GLN A 471 8.85 -44.63 -26.08
N VAL A 472 8.73 -45.39 -24.98
CA VAL A 472 9.61 -45.25 -23.80
C VAL A 472 10.31 -46.58 -23.52
N ASN A 473 11.59 -46.67 -23.88
CA ASN A 473 12.42 -47.85 -23.68
C ASN A 473 13.57 -47.56 -22.69
N GLU A 474 14.08 -48.61 -22.06
CA GLU A 474 15.21 -48.64 -21.10
C GLU A 474 14.89 -48.18 -19.66
N THR A 475 14.31 -49.11 -18.89
CA THR A 475 14.44 -49.15 -17.42
C THR A 475 15.84 -49.65 -17.04
N ALA A 476 16.58 -48.89 -16.25
CA ALA A 476 17.95 -49.22 -15.80
C ALA A 476 18.02 -50.56 -15.04
N SER A 477 19.10 -51.32 -15.23
CA SER A 477 19.23 -52.70 -14.72
C SER A 477 20.06 -52.85 -13.43
N SER A 478 20.80 -51.80 -13.05
CA SER A 478 21.59 -51.72 -11.81
C SER A 478 21.69 -50.28 -11.32
N CYS A 479 22.05 -50.08 -10.04
CA CYS A 479 22.34 -48.76 -9.49
C CYS A 479 23.56 -48.06 -10.13
N ASP A 480 24.40 -48.76 -10.88
CA ASP A 480 25.44 -48.14 -11.73
C ASP A 480 24.86 -47.44 -12.99
N GLU A 481 23.61 -47.75 -13.34
CA GLU A 481 22.89 -47.19 -14.51
C GLU A 481 21.77 -46.19 -14.11
N LEU A 482 21.38 -46.14 -12.83
CA LEU A 482 20.26 -45.33 -12.33
C LEU A 482 20.74 -44.07 -11.57
N GLU A 483 20.70 -42.90 -12.22
CA GLU A 483 21.08 -41.62 -11.61
C GLU A 483 19.96 -41.05 -10.70
N CYS A 484 20.13 -41.17 -9.38
CA CYS A 484 19.15 -40.71 -8.38
C CYS A 484 19.29 -39.22 -8.03
N TYR A 485 18.20 -38.45 -8.19
CA TYR A 485 18.18 -37.01 -7.95
C TYR A 485 17.74 -36.60 -6.54
N HIS A 486 17.91 -35.31 -6.23
CA HIS A 486 17.46 -34.63 -5.00
C HIS A 486 17.95 -35.23 -3.67
N GLY A 487 19.10 -35.91 -3.69
CA GLY A 487 19.72 -36.53 -2.52
C GLY A 487 19.19 -37.92 -2.19
N ALA A 488 18.46 -38.56 -3.11
CA ALA A 488 18.12 -39.97 -2.98
C ALA A 488 19.35 -40.85 -3.25
N GLN A 489 19.48 -41.93 -2.47
CA GLN A 489 20.53 -42.92 -2.65
C GLN A 489 19.95 -44.13 -3.36
N CYS A 490 20.58 -44.59 -4.44
CA CYS A 490 20.17 -45.83 -5.10
C CYS A 490 20.41 -47.03 -4.17
N VAL A 491 19.44 -47.93 -4.09
CA VAL A 491 19.51 -49.18 -3.32
C VAL A 491 18.98 -50.30 -4.20
N GLU A 492 19.79 -51.31 -4.46
CA GLU A 492 19.36 -52.51 -5.17
C GLU A 492 18.61 -53.42 -4.20
N LYS A 493 17.38 -53.81 -4.58
CA LYS A 493 16.55 -54.68 -3.75
C LYS A 493 15.84 -55.69 -4.65
N ASP A 494 16.02 -56.98 -4.36
CA ASP A 494 15.43 -58.08 -5.12
C ASP A 494 15.73 -58.01 -6.64
N SER A 495 16.94 -57.51 -6.98
CA SER A 495 17.45 -57.25 -8.34
C SER A 495 16.80 -56.09 -9.12
N ASP A 496 16.06 -55.20 -8.44
CA ASP A 496 15.54 -53.95 -8.99
C ASP A 496 16.28 -52.74 -8.35
N PRO A 497 16.87 -51.81 -9.13
CA PRO A 497 17.51 -50.61 -8.59
C PRO A 497 16.48 -49.52 -8.29
N HIS A 498 16.38 -49.08 -7.03
CA HIS A 498 15.42 -48.02 -6.66
C HIS A 498 16.05 -46.92 -5.80
N CYS A 499 15.74 -45.66 -6.11
CA CYS A 499 16.17 -44.50 -5.33
C CYS A 499 15.40 -44.41 -3.98
N SER A 500 16.11 -44.41 -2.84
CA SER A 500 15.52 -44.27 -1.50
C SER A 500 15.95 -42.97 -0.78
N CYS A 501 15.10 -42.54 0.16
CA CYS A 501 15.23 -41.34 0.99
C CYS A 501 15.17 -41.68 2.50
N ASP A 502 15.83 -42.76 2.92
CA ASP A 502 15.73 -43.32 4.27
C ASP A 502 16.90 -42.98 5.21
N PHE A 503 17.73 -41.97 4.86
CA PHE A 503 18.72 -41.42 5.77
C PHE A 503 18.06 -40.67 6.95
N LYS A 504 18.72 -40.68 8.11
CA LYS A 504 18.19 -40.12 9.36
C LYS A 504 19.10 -39.00 9.86
N CYS A 505 18.53 -37.82 10.13
CA CYS A 505 19.25 -36.69 10.72
C CYS A 505 19.59 -36.94 12.20
N ALA A 506 20.74 -36.46 12.67
CA ALA A 506 21.10 -36.59 14.07
C ALA A 506 20.37 -35.53 14.94
N PRO A 507 20.12 -35.79 16.23
CA PRO A 507 19.47 -34.81 17.11
C PRO A 507 20.26 -33.51 17.33
N GLU A 508 21.56 -33.52 17.07
CA GLU A 508 22.40 -32.33 17.27
C GLU A 508 22.38 -31.38 16.07
N ASP A 509 22.06 -31.89 14.88
CA ASP A 509 21.86 -31.09 13.65
C ASP A 509 20.58 -30.24 13.69
N SER A 510 19.69 -30.43 14.68
CA SER A 510 18.32 -29.90 14.68
C SER A 510 18.13 -28.54 15.37
N ARG A 511 19.21 -27.76 15.54
CA ARG A 511 19.20 -26.51 16.34
C ARG A 511 19.11 -25.24 15.49
N ASP A 512 19.56 -25.28 14.24
CA ASP A 512 19.62 -24.14 13.34
C ASP A 512 18.59 -24.27 12.19
N PRO A 513 17.41 -23.63 12.29
CA PRO A 513 16.40 -23.69 11.25
C PRO A 513 16.86 -22.97 9.98
N VAL A 514 16.34 -23.37 8.83
CA VAL A 514 16.69 -22.81 7.51
C VAL A 514 15.45 -22.46 6.69
N CYS A 515 15.53 -21.38 5.92
CA CYS A 515 14.50 -20.98 4.98
C CYS A 515 14.87 -21.53 3.59
N GLY A 516 13.99 -22.33 2.99
CA GLY A 516 14.13 -22.80 1.62
C GLY A 516 13.81 -21.72 0.58
N TYR A 517 14.32 -21.87 -0.65
CA TYR A 517 13.93 -21.01 -1.78
C TYR A 517 12.45 -21.15 -2.16
N ASP A 518 11.82 -22.26 -1.80
CA ASP A 518 10.37 -22.49 -1.90
C ASP A 518 9.55 -21.67 -0.88
N GLY A 519 10.21 -20.97 0.06
CA GLY A 519 9.56 -20.16 1.10
C GLY A 519 9.16 -20.95 2.35
N ASN A 520 9.51 -22.23 2.45
CA ASN A 520 9.22 -23.05 3.64
C ASN A 520 10.37 -23.04 4.64
N THR A 521 10.01 -23.09 5.92
CA THR A 521 10.99 -23.18 7.03
C THR A 521 11.19 -24.63 7.45
N TYR A 522 12.43 -25.06 7.48
CA TYR A 522 12.84 -26.39 7.94
C TYR A 522 13.60 -26.24 9.27
N GLY A 523 13.48 -27.22 10.17
CA GLY A 523 14.17 -27.22 11.46
C GLY A 523 15.68 -27.44 11.35
N SER A 524 16.17 -27.95 10.21
CA SER A 524 17.59 -27.95 9.85
C SER A 524 17.84 -28.16 8.35
N GLU A 525 19.08 -27.93 7.92
CA GLU A 525 19.57 -28.27 6.58
C GLU A 525 19.40 -29.77 6.25
N CYS A 526 19.64 -30.67 7.22
CA CYS A 526 19.42 -32.10 7.03
C CYS A 526 17.92 -32.41 6.84
N GLN A 527 17.04 -31.78 7.62
CA GLN A 527 15.60 -31.95 7.46
C GLN A 527 15.13 -31.44 6.09
N MET A 528 15.63 -30.28 5.64
CA MET A 528 15.34 -29.75 4.30
C MET A 528 15.74 -30.74 3.19
N ARG A 529 16.94 -31.33 3.26
CA ARG A 529 17.38 -32.35 2.30
C ARG A 529 16.50 -33.60 2.31
N LEU A 530 16.08 -34.07 3.48
CA LEU A 530 15.17 -35.22 3.59
C LEU A 530 13.79 -34.95 2.96
N PHE A 531 13.28 -33.72 3.07
CA PHE A 531 12.07 -33.30 2.35
C PHE A 531 12.31 -33.16 0.83
N SER A 532 13.42 -32.52 0.41
CA SER A 532 13.82 -32.38 -1.00
C SER A 532 13.85 -33.74 -1.72
N CYS A 533 14.43 -34.74 -1.05
CA CYS A 533 14.48 -36.13 -1.49
C CYS A 533 13.09 -36.77 -1.59
N ARG A 534 12.34 -36.82 -0.48
CA ARG A 534 11.05 -37.57 -0.39
C ARG A 534 9.95 -37.03 -1.31
N TYR A 535 10.01 -35.74 -1.65
CA TYR A 535 9.04 -35.11 -2.53
C TYR A 535 9.60 -34.82 -3.93
N GLN A 536 10.80 -35.33 -4.25
CA GLN A 536 11.50 -35.18 -5.54
C GLN A 536 11.45 -33.74 -6.09
N LYS A 537 11.90 -32.79 -5.26
CA LYS A 537 11.98 -31.36 -5.61
C LYS A 537 13.33 -30.78 -5.20
N PRO A 538 14.01 -29.98 -6.04
CA PRO A 538 15.25 -29.30 -5.65
C PRO A 538 14.92 -28.17 -4.69
N ILE A 539 15.29 -28.32 -3.40
CA ILE A 539 15.11 -27.29 -2.39
C ILE A 539 16.50 -26.86 -1.88
N ASN A 540 16.87 -25.62 -2.19
CA ASN A 540 18.10 -24.98 -1.73
C ASN A 540 17.80 -24.06 -0.54
N ILE A 541 18.78 -23.85 0.34
CA ILE A 541 18.69 -22.84 1.41
C ILE A 541 18.75 -21.44 0.79
N ARG A 542 17.72 -20.63 1.06
CA ARG A 542 17.65 -19.20 0.75
C ARG A 542 18.43 -18.38 1.77
N TYR A 543 18.29 -18.72 3.06
CA TYR A 543 19.12 -18.23 4.16
C TYR A 543 18.94 -19.09 5.41
N TYR A 544 19.90 -19.03 6.35
CA TYR A 544 19.79 -19.64 7.68
C TYR A 544 18.90 -18.77 8.59
N GLY A 545 17.97 -19.39 9.31
CA GLY A 545 16.86 -18.75 10.03
C GLY A 545 15.49 -18.99 9.39
N ILE A 546 14.42 -18.54 10.05
CA ILE A 546 13.03 -18.79 9.62
C ILE A 546 12.59 -17.92 8.44
N CYS A 547 11.72 -18.45 7.57
CA CYS A 547 11.16 -17.70 6.45
C CYS A 547 10.26 -16.56 6.91
N ARG A 548 10.57 -15.33 6.46
CA ARG A 548 9.77 -14.13 6.73
C ARG A 548 8.73 -13.96 5.63
N LYS A 549 7.43 -14.04 5.99
CA LYS A 549 6.33 -13.84 5.02
C LYS A 549 6.40 -12.44 4.41
N GLY A 550 6.32 -12.36 3.09
CA GLY A 550 6.42 -11.11 2.31
C GLY A 550 7.39 -11.14 1.12
N TYR A 551 8.06 -12.26 0.83
CA TYR A 551 9.14 -12.34 -0.18
C TYR A 551 8.87 -13.34 -1.33
N GLN A 552 7.81 -13.09 -2.12
CA GLN A 552 7.46 -13.85 -3.33
C GLN A 552 7.04 -12.96 -4.51
N SER A 553 8.00 -12.72 -5.41
CA SER A 553 7.80 -12.67 -6.87
C SER A 553 9.19 -12.64 -7.52
N ASP A 554 9.49 -13.59 -8.41
CA ASP A 554 10.83 -13.70 -9.02
C ASP A 554 11.08 -12.68 -10.13
N SER A 555 12.33 -12.20 -10.20
CA SER A 555 12.92 -11.70 -11.45
C SER A 555 14.45 -11.77 -11.45
N ASP A 556 15.06 -12.85 -10.95
CA ASP A 556 16.50 -13.08 -11.13
C ASP A 556 16.92 -14.57 -11.04
N VAL A 557 16.55 -15.37 -12.07
CA VAL A 557 17.10 -16.72 -12.29
C VAL A 557 17.57 -16.87 -13.73
N THR A 558 18.81 -16.44 -13.99
CA THR A 558 19.61 -16.91 -15.14
C THR A 558 20.99 -17.37 -14.67
N THR A 559 21.53 -18.42 -15.29
CA THR A 559 22.60 -19.28 -14.74
C THR A 559 24.04 -18.71 -14.85
N THR A 560 24.74 -18.44 -13.74
CA THR A 560 26.22 -18.21 -13.63
C THR A 560 26.76 -18.53 -12.21
N ASN A 561 27.97 -19.02 -11.90
CA ASN A 561 29.39 -18.90 -12.36
C ASN A 561 30.26 -17.84 -11.57
N SER A 562 31.42 -18.21 -10.96
CA SER A 562 32.06 -17.48 -9.82
C SER A 562 33.62 -17.43 -9.34
N PRO A 563 34.77 -18.26 -9.30
CA PRO A 563 35.30 -19.70 -9.35
C PRO A 563 36.24 -20.37 -8.22
N PHE A 564 35.95 -21.62 -7.75
CA PHE A 564 36.83 -22.66 -7.08
C PHE A 564 37.46 -22.39 -5.65
N ARG A 565 38.15 -23.30 -4.88
CA ARG A 565 38.96 -24.53 -5.15
C ARG A 565 39.49 -25.36 -3.91
N LEU A 566 39.78 -26.68 -4.06
CA LEU A 566 41.05 -27.49 -3.78
C LEU A 566 40.74 -28.95 -3.30
N THR A 567 41.54 -30.03 -3.53
CA THR A 567 42.95 -30.22 -3.98
C THR A 567 43.12 -31.32 -5.08
N LYS A 568 44.35 -31.68 -5.52
CA LYS A 568 44.66 -32.45 -6.77
C LYS A 568 45.38 -33.81 -6.58
N ARG A 569 45.23 -34.74 -7.56
CA ARG A 569 46.29 -35.28 -8.51
C ARG A 569 45.61 -36.20 -9.56
N ARG A 570 45.76 -36.03 -10.89
CA ARG A 570 46.87 -36.35 -11.86
C ARG A 570 47.08 -37.87 -12.11
N SER A 571 47.26 -38.39 -13.34
CA SER A 571 47.22 -37.80 -14.72
C SER A 571 47.52 -38.82 -15.86
N TYR A 572 47.09 -38.51 -17.11
CA TYR A 572 47.56 -39.03 -18.44
C TYR A 572 47.04 -40.43 -18.90
N LEU A 573 46.86 -40.77 -20.20
CA LEU A 573 46.95 -40.04 -21.49
C LEU A 573 46.24 -40.77 -22.68
N LYS A 574 45.55 -40.02 -23.57
CA LYS A 574 45.41 -40.15 -25.06
C LYS A 574 43.99 -39.90 -25.61
N ARG A 575 43.91 -39.54 -26.90
CA ARG A 575 42.72 -39.27 -27.76
C ARG A 575 42.88 -40.02 -29.10
N PRO A 576 41.84 -40.04 -29.96
CA PRO A 576 41.98 -39.28 -31.22
C PRO A 576 40.73 -38.49 -31.69
N ASP A 577 40.99 -37.45 -32.49
CA ASP A 577 40.17 -36.86 -33.57
C ASP A 577 38.71 -36.37 -33.33
N SER A 578 38.02 -35.96 -34.41
CA SER A 578 37.06 -34.84 -34.40
C SER A 578 36.02 -34.86 -35.52
N LYS A 579 34.75 -34.54 -35.17
CA LYS A 579 33.84 -33.61 -35.89
C LYS A 579 32.47 -33.47 -35.20
N SER A 580 31.95 -32.23 -35.11
CA SER A 580 30.53 -31.80 -35.02
C SER A 580 29.57 -32.40 -33.96
N THR A 581 28.65 -31.69 -33.30
CA THR A 581 28.32 -30.25 -33.09
C THR A 581 27.20 -30.21 -32.01
N ARG A 582 27.11 -29.32 -31.00
CA ARG A 582 28.05 -28.35 -30.40
C ARG A 582 27.47 -27.82 -29.06
N ALA A 583 27.98 -28.26 -27.90
CA ALA A 583 27.60 -27.76 -26.56
C ALA A 583 28.70 -26.83 -25.94
N VAL A 584 28.89 -26.55 -24.64
CA VAL A 584 29.06 -27.43 -23.45
C VAL A 584 29.08 -26.59 -22.12
N THR A 585 28.45 -27.11 -21.06
CA THR A 585 28.53 -26.89 -19.56
C THR A 585 28.92 -25.56 -18.84
N LEU A 586 28.37 -25.46 -17.62
CA LEU A 586 28.81 -24.73 -16.39
C LEU A 586 30.29 -25.07 -16.00
N ASN A 587 30.99 -24.55 -14.97
CA ASN A 587 30.66 -24.26 -13.56
C ASN A 587 31.89 -23.66 -12.81
N LEU A 588 31.75 -23.08 -11.58
CA LEU A 588 32.81 -22.27 -10.90
C LEU A 588 33.04 -22.61 -9.36
N PRO A 589 32.87 -21.87 -8.19
CA PRO A 589 32.61 -20.45 -7.74
C PRO A 589 33.59 -19.79 -6.63
N GLN A 590 33.75 -18.43 -6.53
CA GLN A 590 34.21 -17.51 -5.40
C GLN A 590 35.22 -16.31 -5.62
N ASN A 591 34.81 -15.14 -5.07
CA ASN A 591 35.49 -14.08 -4.25
C ASN A 591 36.55 -13.04 -4.71
N LEU A 592 36.30 -11.78 -4.29
CA LEU A 592 37.27 -10.67 -4.16
C LEU A 592 37.86 -10.59 -2.73
N TYR A 593 39.03 -9.95 -2.61
CA TYR A 593 39.38 -9.10 -1.45
C TYR A 593 39.85 -7.72 -1.98
N MET A 594 39.71 -6.68 -1.16
CA MET A 594 40.01 -5.29 -1.54
C MET A 594 41.50 -5.05 -1.80
N THR A 595 41.83 -4.16 -2.74
CA THR A 595 42.65 -2.97 -2.44
C THR A 595 42.60 -1.91 -3.55
N THR A 596 42.90 -0.68 -3.18
CA THR A 596 42.85 0.52 -4.03
C THR A 596 44.09 0.69 -4.91
N ARG A 597 43.93 0.97 -6.21
CA ARG A 597 44.76 1.96 -6.92
C ARG A 597 44.21 2.38 -8.29
N SER A 598 44.23 3.69 -8.51
CA SER A 598 44.35 4.34 -9.81
C SER A 598 45.85 4.59 -10.11
N PRO A 599 46.28 5.06 -11.31
CA PRO A 599 45.54 5.25 -12.57
C PRO A 599 46.35 4.82 -13.85
N ASN A 600 45.83 5.24 -15.03
CA ASN A 600 46.57 5.70 -16.23
C ASN A 600 46.98 4.76 -17.41
N TYR A 601 46.89 5.41 -18.59
CA TYR A 601 47.64 5.27 -19.85
C TYR A 601 47.40 4.10 -20.85
N LEU A 602 46.78 4.48 -21.98
CA LEU A 602 47.15 4.20 -23.39
C LEU A 602 47.07 2.73 -23.88
N ASN A 603 46.72 2.42 -25.15
CA ASN A 603 46.40 3.26 -26.30
C ASN A 603 45.45 2.58 -27.32
N ALA A 604 45.00 3.38 -28.30
CA ALA A 604 44.55 3.09 -29.68
C ALA A 604 44.69 1.64 -30.26
N THR A 605 43.88 1.16 -31.23
CA THR A 605 43.02 1.85 -32.24
C THR A 605 42.01 0.90 -32.93
N THR A 606 41.07 1.47 -33.71
CA THR A 606 40.29 0.88 -34.85
C THR A 606 39.29 -0.26 -34.53
N THR A 607 38.08 -0.34 -35.14
CA THR A 607 37.47 0.43 -36.26
C THR A 607 35.94 0.53 -36.15
N SER A 608 35.34 1.44 -36.93
CA SER A 608 33.92 1.51 -37.36
C SER A 608 32.80 1.61 -36.30
N ALA A 609 32.10 2.76 -36.29
CA ALA A 609 30.81 2.97 -35.63
C ALA A 609 29.63 2.64 -36.58
N PRO A 610 28.38 2.68 -36.09
CA PRO A 610 27.51 3.76 -36.56
C PRO A 610 26.66 4.45 -35.47
N PHE A 611 26.25 5.68 -35.79
CA PHE A 611 25.25 6.55 -35.12
C PHE A 611 25.33 6.77 -33.60
N LEU A 612 25.98 7.90 -33.29
CA LEU A 612 26.02 8.62 -32.03
C LEU A 612 24.61 8.83 -31.43
N ALA A 613 24.46 8.50 -30.14
CA ALA A 613 23.77 9.42 -29.25
C ALA A 613 24.71 10.61 -29.01
N PHE A 614 24.25 11.84 -29.22
CA PHE A 614 25.02 13.01 -28.80
C PHE A 614 25.15 12.99 -27.28
N PRO A 615 26.35 13.16 -26.69
CA PRO A 615 26.43 13.56 -25.29
C PRO A 615 25.72 14.91 -25.13
N PRO A 616 25.03 15.16 -24.00
CA PRO A 616 24.45 16.46 -23.75
C PRO A 616 25.54 17.54 -23.80
N ASP A 617 25.26 18.63 -24.50
CA ASP A 617 26.17 19.77 -24.63
C ASP A 617 26.53 20.29 -23.22
N PRO A 618 27.83 20.29 -22.84
CA PRO A 618 28.25 20.65 -21.49
C PRO A 618 27.97 22.12 -21.12
N ASP A 619 27.64 22.98 -22.09
CA ASP A 619 27.33 24.39 -21.85
C ASP A 619 25.83 24.75 -21.93
N LEU A 620 24.93 23.79 -22.22
CA LEU A 620 23.48 24.04 -22.33
C LEU A 620 22.85 24.35 -20.95
N LYS A 621 22.70 25.64 -20.64
CA LYS A 621 22.15 26.17 -19.39
C LYS A 621 20.67 26.51 -19.56
N ILE A 622 19.80 25.56 -19.22
CA ILE A 622 18.35 25.72 -19.34
C ILE A 622 17.85 26.61 -18.20
N GLU A 623 17.49 27.87 -18.53
CA GLU A 623 16.93 28.85 -17.59
C GLU A 623 15.45 28.55 -17.24
N VAL A 624 14.64 28.15 -18.23
CA VAL A 624 13.21 27.83 -18.09
C VAL A 624 12.96 26.46 -18.73
N PRO A 625 12.75 25.39 -17.96
CA PRO A 625 12.53 24.06 -18.51
C PRO A 625 11.20 23.94 -19.27
N SER A 626 11.32 23.44 -20.50
CA SER A 626 10.25 23.06 -21.43
C SER A 626 10.15 21.54 -21.51
N PHE A 627 8.91 21.05 -21.44
CA PHE A 627 8.48 19.66 -21.29
C PHE A 627 7.57 19.27 -22.48
N SER A 628 7.66 18.01 -22.92
CA SER A 628 7.02 17.52 -24.16
C SER A 628 6.02 16.38 -23.93
N GLY A 629 5.30 16.36 -22.82
CA GLY A 629 4.32 15.33 -22.48
C GLY A 629 4.87 13.99 -21.96
N LYS A 630 6.17 13.73 -22.16
CA LYS A 630 6.93 12.62 -21.55
C LYS A 630 8.22 13.07 -20.84
N SER A 631 8.56 14.36 -20.92
CA SER A 631 9.70 14.94 -20.21
C SER A 631 9.41 15.06 -18.72
N PHE A 632 10.41 14.86 -17.87
CA PHE A 632 10.27 15.05 -16.42
C PHE A 632 11.52 15.61 -15.77
N MET A 633 11.33 16.20 -14.59
CA MET A 633 12.34 16.40 -13.56
C MET A 633 11.95 15.62 -12.32
N GLU A 634 12.91 14.93 -11.73
CA GLU A 634 12.80 14.25 -10.45
C GLU A 634 13.50 15.11 -9.39
N LEU A 635 12.78 15.41 -8.32
CA LEU A 635 13.20 16.20 -7.17
C LEU A 635 13.09 15.33 -5.91
N TYR A 636 13.78 15.72 -4.84
CA TYR A 636 13.58 15.11 -3.52
C TYR A 636 12.10 15.15 -3.10
N LYS A 637 11.64 14.10 -2.42
CA LYS A 637 10.26 13.99 -1.91
C LYS A 637 9.83 15.15 -1.02
N LEU A 638 8.53 15.44 -0.99
CA LEU A 638 7.96 16.51 -0.16
C LEU A 638 7.85 16.08 1.30
N GLU A 639 8.34 16.92 2.23
CA GLU A 639 8.14 16.76 3.69
C GLU A 639 6.78 17.32 4.15
N ALA A 640 5.74 17.10 3.35
CA ALA A 640 4.47 17.81 3.37
C ALA A 640 3.47 17.35 4.45
N TYR A 641 3.94 16.84 5.60
CA TYR A 641 3.14 16.09 6.58
C TYR A 641 1.86 16.80 7.05
N THR A 642 1.96 18.01 7.62
CA THR A 642 0.80 18.74 8.17
C THR A 642 0.41 19.98 7.36
N ARG A 643 1.33 20.53 6.58
CA ARG A 643 1.14 21.73 5.74
C ARG A 643 1.81 21.50 4.38
N LEU A 644 1.29 22.15 3.35
CA LEU A 644 1.91 22.25 2.02
C LEU A 644 1.43 23.53 1.34
N SER A 645 2.33 24.27 0.72
CA SER A 645 2.02 25.43 -0.12
C SER A 645 2.85 25.38 -1.41
N LEU A 646 2.21 24.96 -2.49
CA LEU A 646 2.78 25.01 -3.85
C LEU A 646 2.41 26.35 -4.50
N GLU A 647 3.40 27.04 -5.07
CA GLU A 647 3.24 28.19 -5.95
C GLU A 647 4.02 27.90 -7.24
N ILE A 648 3.35 27.91 -8.40
CA ILE A 648 3.92 27.50 -9.68
C ILE A 648 3.47 28.44 -10.80
N GLU A 649 4.42 28.82 -11.67
CA GLU A 649 4.12 29.54 -12.91
C GLU A 649 4.50 28.70 -14.11
N PHE A 650 3.49 28.32 -14.90
CA PHE A 650 3.61 27.42 -16.04
C PHE A 650 2.91 27.99 -17.28
N LYS A 651 3.31 27.51 -18.45
CA LYS A 651 2.71 27.82 -19.75
C LYS A 651 2.45 26.50 -20.46
N THR A 652 1.27 26.32 -21.03
CA THR A 652 0.85 25.06 -21.69
C THR A 652 0.44 25.28 -23.14
N PHE A 653 0.65 24.26 -23.97
CA PHE A 653 0.14 24.15 -25.34
C PHE A 653 -0.89 23.01 -25.49
N SER A 654 -1.18 22.28 -24.41
CA SER A 654 -2.17 21.20 -24.33
C SER A 654 -3.28 21.56 -23.35
N ASN A 655 -4.47 20.98 -23.53
CA ASN A 655 -5.55 21.02 -22.53
C ASN A 655 -5.34 20.02 -21.38
N ASP A 656 -4.49 19.01 -21.56
CA ASP A 656 -4.20 18.01 -20.53
C ASP A 656 -2.69 17.93 -20.28
N GLY A 657 -2.30 17.74 -19.02
CA GLY A 657 -0.90 17.53 -18.64
C GLY A 657 -0.64 17.51 -17.13
N ILE A 658 0.21 16.59 -16.67
CA ILE A 658 0.71 16.58 -15.29
C ILE A 658 1.68 17.75 -15.09
N LEU A 659 1.42 18.62 -14.11
CA LEU A 659 2.37 19.65 -13.68
C LEU A 659 3.29 19.11 -12.58
N LEU A 660 2.70 18.45 -11.58
CA LEU A 660 3.38 17.94 -10.38
C LEU A 660 2.71 16.67 -9.85
N TYR A 661 3.50 15.70 -9.39
CA TYR A 661 3.03 14.49 -8.69
C TYR A 661 4.02 14.05 -7.62
N ASN A 662 3.54 13.74 -6.41
CA ASN A 662 4.31 13.02 -5.39
C ASN A 662 3.38 12.12 -4.56
N GLY A 663 3.79 10.89 -4.27
CA GLY A 663 2.96 9.83 -3.70
C GLY A 663 3.42 8.47 -4.21
N GLN A 664 2.93 7.37 -3.63
CA GLN A 664 3.45 6.04 -3.95
C GLN A 664 3.20 5.68 -5.42
N ILE A 665 4.24 5.25 -6.12
CA ILE A 665 4.22 4.86 -7.54
C ILE A 665 3.94 3.35 -7.68
N SER A 666 4.40 2.57 -6.70
CA SER A 666 4.33 1.10 -6.69
C SER A 666 3.11 0.52 -5.96
N LYS A 667 2.37 1.32 -5.18
CA LYS A 667 1.24 0.93 -4.32
C LYS A 667 0.20 2.04 -4.27
N SER A 668 -1.01 1.74 -3.78
CA SER A 668 -2.00 2.77 -3.44
C SER A 668 -1.75 3.34 -2.04
N GLY A 669 -1.77 4.66 -1.89
CA GLY A 669 -1.60 5.34 -0.62
C GLY A 669 -1.83 6.85 -0.72
N ASP A 670 -1.14 7.61 0.12
CA ASP A 670 -1.17 9.06 0.16
C ASP A 670 -0.42 9.68 -1.02
N PHE A 671 -1.08 10.64 -1.67
CA PHE A 671 -0.51 11.37 -2.79
C PHE A 671 -0.96 12.82 -2.80
N VAL A 672 -0.19 13.65 -3.50
CA VAL A 672 -0.56 15.00 -3.93
C VAL A 672 -0.21 15.15 -5.41
N SER A 673 -1.11 15.75 -6.19
CA SER A 673 -0.87 16.06 -7.60
C SER A 673 -1.47 17.42 -7.98
N LEU A 674 -0.82 18.07 -8.93
CA LEU A 674 -1.32 19.25 -9.61
C LEU A 674 -1.31 18.97 -11.11
N THR A 675 -2.46 19.10 -11.73
CA THR A 675 -2.68 18.67 -13.11
C THR A 675 -3.50 19.69 -13.87
N LEU A 676 -3.33 19.70 -15.18
CA LEU A 676 -4.24 20.33 -16.12
C LEU A 676 -5.11 19.24 -16.74
N LYS A 677 -6.44 19.42 -16.71
CA LYS A 677 -7.43 18.49 -17.23
C LYS A 677 -8.59 19.23 -17.90
N ASP A 678 -8.88 18.90 -19.16
CA ASP A 678 -9.80 19.64 -20.03
C ASP A 678 -9.50 21.17 -20.08
N GLY A 679 -8.26 21.59 -19.83
CA GLY A 679 -7.84 22.98 -19.71
C GLY A 679 -8.16 23.65 -18.37
N PHE A 680 -8.75 22.95 -17.41
CA PHE A 680 -8.91 23.40 -16.02
C PHE A 680 -7.75 22.89 -15.15
N ILE A 681 -7.41 23.59 -14.09
CA ILE A 681 -6.43 23.11 -13.11
C ILE A 681 -7.14 22.25 -12.07
N GLU A 682 -6.62 21.05 -11.82
CA GLU A 682 -7.03 20.19 -10.71
C GLU A 682 -5.88 20.00 -9.71
N PHE A 683 -6.08 20.46 -8.47
CA PHE A 683 -5.26 20.11 -7.32
C PHE A 683 -5.92 18.95 -6.59
N ARG A 684 -5.19 17.85 -6.42
CA ARG A 684 -5.69 16.60 -5.86
C ARG A 684 -4.80 16.11 -4.73
N TYR A 685 -5.40 15.59 -3.66
CA TYR A 685 -4.65 14.96 -2.57
C TYR A 685 -5.47 13.89 -1.84
N ASN A 686 -4.80 12.86 -1.31
CA ASN A 686 -5.39 11.78 -0.53
C ASN A 686 -4.67 11.63 0.80
N LEU A 687 -5.42 11.51 1.90
CA LEU A 687 -4.96 11.33 3.28
C LEU A 687 -5.53 10.01 3.85
N GLY A 688 -5.30 8.89 3.14
CA GLY A 688 -5.86 7.56 3.43
C GLY A 688 -7.39 7.40 3.39
N SER A 689 -8.15 8.48 3.22
CA SER A 689 -9.62 8.52 3.37
C SER A 689 -10.38 8.79 2.06
N GLY A 690 -9.67 8.91 0.94
CA GLY A 690 -10.22 9.25 -0.38
C GLY A 690 -9.62 10.53 -0.94
N ALA A 691 -9.52 10.62 -2.27
CA ALA A 691 -8.92 11.77 -2.94
C ALA A 691 -9.87 12.98 -2.97
N VAL A 692 -9.42 14.11 -2.42
CA VAL A 692 -9.99 15.43 -2.66
C VAL A 692 -9.60 15.89 -4.06
N VAL A 693 -10.52 16.54 -4.77
CA VAL A 693 -10.27 17.19 -6.07
C VAL A 693 -10.79 18.62 -6.02
N LEU A 694 -9.89 19.60 -6.07
CA LEU A 694 -10.23 21.01 -6.24
C LEU A 694 -9.97 21.39 -7.69
N ARG A 695 -11.00 21.83 -8.43
CA ARG A 695 -10.92 22.17 -9.86
C ARG A 695 -11.16 23.66 -10.05
N SER A 696 -10.38 24.33 -10.90
CA SER A 696 -10.55 25.76 -11.20
C SER A 696 -11.92 26.07 -11.82
N SER A 697 -12.44 27.28 -11.59
CA SER A 697 -13.75 27.68 -12.12
C SER A 697 -13.73 28.00 -13.61
N GLN A 698 -12.57 28.37 -14.16
CA GLN A 698 -12.37 28.66 -15.59
C GLN A 698 -11.18 27.88 -16.17
N ARG A 699 -11.15 27.75 -17.50
CA ARG A 699 -10.03 27.16 -18.24
C ARG A 699 -8.88 28.16 -18.38
N VAL A 700 -7.64 27.66 -18.35
CA VAL A 700 -6.43 28.45 -18.65
C VAL A 700 -6.32 28.74 -20.15
N GLN A 701 -5.49 29.72 -20.53
CA GLN A 701 -5.34 30.16 -21.91
C GLN A 701 -4.04 29.56 -22.51
N LEU A 702 -4.20 28.67 -23.49
CA LEU A 702 -3.07 28.03 -24.17
C LEU A 702 -2.10 29.09 -24.73
N GLY A 703 -0.79 28.86 -24.55
CA GLY A 703 0.27 29.76 -24.97
C GLY A 703 0.56 30.96 -24.06
N LYS A 704 -0.13 31.12 -22.92
CA LYS A 704 0.19 32.12 -21.88
C LYS A 704 0.78 31.47 -20.63
N PHE A 705 1.46 32.28 -19.82
CA PHE A 705 1.84 31.89 -18.47
C PHE A 705 0.66 32.09 -17.52
N HIS A 706 0.46 31.11 -16.63
CA HIS A 706 -0.57 31.07 -15.61
C HIS A 706 0.08 30.79 -14.25
N ARG A 707 -0.41 31.46 -13.20
CA ARG A 707 0.10 31.33 -11.83
C ARG A 707 -0.90 30.56 -10.99
N VAL A 708 -0.48 29.42 -10.47
CA VAL A 708 -1.30 28.56 -9.61
C VAL A 708 -0.73 28.54 -8.21
N ILE A 709 -1.61 28.72 -7.23
CA ILE A 709 -1.30 28.56 -5.81
C ILE A 709 -2.21 27.46 -5.26
N ALA A 710 -1.61 26.35 -4.82
CA ALA A 710 -2.30 25.21 -4.24
C ALA A 710 -1.78 24.96 -2.82
N LYS A 711 -2.67 25.05 -1.83
CA LYS A 711 -2.32 24.95 -0.40
C LYS A 711 -3.13 23.85 0.26
N ARG A 712 -2.51 23.12 1.19
CA ARG A 712 -3.16 22.18 2.11
C ARG A 712 -2.71 22.49 3.54
N TYR A 713 -3.65 22.53 4.47
CA TYR A 713 -3.37 22.52 5.91
C TYR A 713 -4.25 21.46 6.57
N LEU A 714 -3.61 20.43 7.13
CA LEU A 714 -4.29 19.24 7.65
C LEU A 714 -5.25 18.66 6.59
N LYS A 715 -6.56 18.74 6.79
CA LYS A 715 -7.55 18.23 5.82
C LYS A 715 -7.94 19.27 4.77
N ASP A 716 -7.80 20.55 5.08
CA ASP A 716 -8.36 21.67 4.35
C ASP A 716 -7.44 22.07 3.20
N GLY A 717 -8.03 22.25 2.02
CA GLY A 717 -7.33 22.54 0.78
C GLY A 717 -7.87 23.81 0.12
N LEU A 718 -6.99 24.51 -0.60
CA LEU A 718 -7.27 25.75 -1.32
C LEU A 718 -6.53 25.72 -2.67
N LEU A 719 -7.24 26.04 -3.74
CA LEU A 719 -6.70 26.27 -5.09
C LEU A 719 -7.07 27.68 -5.55
N ALA A 720 -6.07 28.45 -5.95
CA ALA A 720 -6.21 29.74 -6.62
C ALA A 720 -5.45 29.69 -7.96
N VAL A 721 -6.05 30.25 -9.02
CA VAL A 721 -5.48 30.28 -10.37
C VAL A 721 -5.61 31.70 -10.92
N ASP A 722 -4.49 32.34 -11.22
CA ASP A 722 -4.37 33.73 -11.64
C ASP A 722 -5.12 34.72 -10.70
N GLY A 723 -6.29 35.18 -11.12
CA GLY A 723 -7.26 35.96 -10.35
C GLY A 723 -8.69 35.41 -10.46
N GLN A 724 -8.83 34.10 -10.69
CA GLN A 724 -10.12 33.39 -10.63
C GLN A 724 -10.62 33.30 -9.18
N GLU A 725 -11.90 32.93 -9.01
CA GLU A 725 -12.45 32.65 -7.69
C GLU A 725 -11.72 31.48 -7.00
N ASN A 726 -11.42 31.65 -5.71
CA ASN A 726 -10.71 30.67 -4.90
C ASN A 726 -11.58 29.44 -4.62
N VAL A 727 -11.06 28.25 -4.93
CA VAL A 727 -11.76 26.98 -4.72
C VAL A 727 -11.20 26.28 -3.48
N SER A 728 -12.05 26.08 -2.48
CA SER A 728 -11.70 25.40 -1.22
C SER A 728 -12.41 24.07 -1.08
N GLY A 729 -11.81 23.13 -0.34
CA GLY A 729 -12.43 21.85 0.00
C GLY A 729 -11.70 21.17 1.16
N LYS A 730 -12.13 19.96 1.53
CA LYS A 730 -11.63 19.27 2.72
C LYS A 730 -11.61 17.75 2.54
N SER A 731 -10.55 17.10 3.01
CA SER A 731 -10.51 15.64 3.13
C SER A 731 -11.53 15.17 4.15
N GLN A 732 -12.32 14.17 3.76
CA GLN A 732 -13.19 13.43 4.67
C GLN A 732 -12.35 12.53 5.60
N GLY A 733 -12.99 11.96 6.63
CA GLY A 733 -12.35 11.07 7.59
C GLY A 733 -11.59 11.77 8.73
N THR A 734 -10.84 11.00 9.51
CA THR A 734 -10.12 11.47 10.71
C THR A 734 -8.68 11.91 10.44
N LEU A 735 -8.02 11.32 9.43
CA LEU A 735 -6.60 11.50 9.11
C LEU A 735 -6.25 12.91 8.61
N ASN A 736 -5.05 13.38 8.96
CA ASN A 736 -4.57 14.75 8.71
C ASN A 736 -3.10 14.84 8.24
N SER A 737 -2.29 13.79 8.43
CA SER A 737 -0.98 13.67 7.80
C SER A 737 -1.12 13.41 6.28
N LEU A 738 -0.04 13.65 5.54
CA LEU A 738 0.13 13.27 4.14
C LEU A 738 1.49 12.56 4.03
N ASP A 739 1.47 11.24 4.00
CA ASP A 739 2.68 10.42 4.23
C ASP A 739 3.27 9.92 2.90
N LEU A 740 4.27 10.64 2.38
CA LEU A 740 4.84 10.45 1.04
C LEU A 740 6.13 9.62 1.07
N GLU A 741 6.15 8.50 0.34
CA GLU A 741 7.29 7.58 0.26
C GLU A 741 8.28 7.96 -0.86
N ASP A 742 7.81 7.99 -2.12
CA ASP A 742 8.61 8.19 -3.33
C ASP A 742 9.01 9.66 -3.57
N ASN A 743 9.87 9.90 -4.58
CA ASN A 743 10.34 11.22 -5.01
C ASN A 743 9.26 12.08 -5.69
N LEU A 744 9.52 13.38 -5.75
CA LEU A 744 8.66 14.39 -6.37
C LEU A 744 8.95 14.48 -7.88
N PHE A 745 7.91 14.39 -8.70
CA PHE A 745 8.01 14.47 -10.15
C PHE A 745 7.32 15.72 -10.71
N VAL A 746 8.01 16.42 -11.59
CA VAL A 746 7.54 17.63 -12.29
C VAL A 746 7.48 17.34 -13.79
N GLY A 747 6.36 17.70 -14.43
CA GLY A 747 6.12 17.54 -15.87
C GLY A 747 5.63 16.16 -16.31
N PHE A 748 6.17 15.04 -15.81
CA PHE A 748 5.68 13.68 -16.09
C PHE A 748 6.17 12.69 -15.01
N VAL A 749 5.58 11.50 -14.91
CA VAL A 749 5.99 10.45 -13.96
C VAL A 749 6.52 9.23 -14.72
N PRO A 750 7.80 8.84 -14.54
CA PRO A 750 8.35 7.63 -15.16
C PRO A 750 7.69 6.36 -14.58
N GLY A 751 7.62 5.29 -15.39
CA GLY A 751 6.93 4.06 -14.97
C GLY A 751 5.41 4.20 -14.84
N PHE A 752 4.81 5.12 -15.62
CA PHE A 752 3.40 5.49 -15.56
C PHE A 752 2.45 4.29 -15.48
N SER A 753 1.65 4.25 -14.41
CA SER A 753 0.83 3.10 -14.01
C SER A 753 -0.65 3.46 -13.91
N LYS A 754 -1.54 2.45 -13.85
CA LYS A 754 -2.99 2.67 -13.63
C LYS A 754 -3.30 3.41 -12.31
N ILE A 755 -2.43 3.29 -11.30
CA ILE A 755 -2.57 4.01 -10.02
C ILE A 755 -2.29 5.50 -10.25
N ILE A 756 -1.19 5.83 -10.94
CA ILE A 756 -0.86 7.22 -11.28
C ILE A 756 -1.99 7.83 -12.12
N ALA A 757 -2.48 7.13 -13.15
CA ALA A 757 -3.57 7.60 -14.00
C ALA A 757 -4.87 7.92 -13.24
N LEU A 758 -5.20 7.15 -12.19
CA LEU A 758 -6.34 7.42 -11.31
C LEU A 758 -6.09 8.65 -10.42
N ASN A 759 -4.88 8.74 -9.85
CA ASN A 759 -4.47 9.81 -8.94
C ASN A 759 -4.36 11.17 -9.65
N THR A 760 -3.78 11.22 -10.86
CA THR A 760 -3.68 12.43 -11.70
C THR A 760 -4.98 12.73 -12.46
N GLY A 761 -5.73 11.69 -12.85
CA GLY A 761 -6.89 11.82 -13.73
C GLY A 761 -6.54 12.13 -15.19
N VAL A 762 -5.25 12.10 -15.58
CA VAL A 762 -4.74 12.38 -16.94
C VAL A 762 -3.55 11.46 -17.28
N GLU A 763 -3.45 11.05 -18.55
CA GLU A 763 -2.49 10.03 -19.02
C GLU A 763 -1.16 10.59 -19.55
N HIS A 764 -1.02 11.90 -19.66
CA HIS A 764 0.12 12.56 -20.31
C HIS A 764 0.70 13.67 -19.43
N GLY A 765 1.99 13.95 -19.61
CA GLY A 765 2.70 15.04 -18.94
C GLY A 765 2.39 16.43 -19.51
N LEU A 766 2.99 17.46 -18.92
CA LEU A 766 2.95 18.83 -19.46
C LEU A 766 3.60 18.88 -20.86
N ASN A 767 2.85 19.38 -21.84
CA ASN A 767 3.38 19.94 -23.09
C ASN A 767 3.39 21.47 -22.95
N GLY A 768 4.55 22.02 -22.60
CA GLY A 768 4.65 23.38 -22.05
C GLY A 768 5.89 23.58 -21.19
N CYS A 769 5.99 24.69 -20.47
CA CYS A 769 7.17 25.06 -19.69
C CYS A 769 6.78 25.54 -18.28
N ILE A 770 7.69 25.37 -17.31
CA ILE A 770 7.53 25.87 -15.93
C ILE A 770 8.69 26.81 -15.65
N ARG A 771 8.41 28.07 -15.29
CA ARG A 771 9.44 29.10 -15.06
C ARG A 771 9.72 29.39 -13.58
N HIS A 772 8.77 29.08 -12.71
CA HIS A 772 8.88 29.24 -11.27
C HIS A 772 8.15 28.08 -10.61
N LEU A 773 8.77 27.48 -9.61
CA LEU A 773 8.17 26.51 -8.69
C LEU A 773 8.68 26.84 -7.29
N LYS A 774 7.78 26.89 -6.33
CA LYS A 774 8.07 27.22 -4.95
C LYS A 774 7.26 26.31 -4.04
N ILE A 775 7.96 25.73 -3.06
CA ILE A 775 7.46 24.73 -2.14
C ILE A 775 7.63 25.31 -0.73
N ASP A 776 6.50 25.62 -0.11
CA ASP A 776 6.37 26.34 1.16
C ASP A 776 7.10 27.69 1.17
N ARG A 777 8.30 27.74 1.78
CA ARG A 777 9.14 28.95 1.82
C ARG A 777 10.34 28.88 0.86
N ARG A 778 10.61 27.72 0.24
CA ARG A 778 11.75 27.49 -0.66
C ARG A 778 11.34 27.69 -2.11
N GLU A 779 11.98 28.61 -2.82
CA GLU A 779 11.95 28.63 -4.28
C GLU A 779 12.84 27.50 -4.81
N VAL A 780 12.27 26.63 -5.66
CA VAL A 780 12.96 25.48 -6.24
C VAL A 780 13.77 25.97 -7.42
N ASN A 781 15.10 25.78 -7.37
CA ASN A 781 15.92 26.08 -8.52
C ASN A 781 15.63 25.05 -9.64
N LEU A 782 14.93 25.49 -10.69
CA LEU A 782 14.62 24.66 -11.87
C LEU A 782 15.67 24.76 -12.98
N LYS A 783 16.74 25.54 -12.80
CA LYS A 783 17.78 25.72 -13.82
C LYS A 783 18.64 24.45 -13.94
N TYR A 784 18.80 23.94 -15.15
CA TYR A 784 19.52 22.68 -15.41
C TYR A 784 20.76 22.94 -16.30
N PRO A 785 21.94 22.34 -16.02
CA PRO A 785 22.26 21.39 -14.95
C PRO A 785 22.71 22.04 -13.63
N SER A 786 22.52 23.35 -13.44
CA SER A 786 23.09 24.09 -12.30
C SER A 786 22.37 23.88 -10.96
N SER A 787 21.13 23.38 -10.95
CA SER A 787 20.40 23.05 -9.74
C SER A 787 20.87 21.74 -9.10
N LYS A 788 21.13 21.78 -7.79
CA LYS A 788 21.38 20.60 -6.94
C LYS A 788 20.10 19.91 -6.45
N GLU A 789 18.92 20.44 -6.82
CA GLU A 789 17.61 19.94 -6.37
C GLU A 789 17.05 18.89 -7.33
N ILE A 790 17.49 18.94 -8.60
CA ILE A 790 17.13 18.00 -9.66
C ILE A 790 18.01 16.75 -9.52
N LEU A 791 17.42 15.66 -9.01
CA LEU A 791 18.04 14.34 -8.91
C LEU A 791 18.28 13.73 -10.30
N ARG A 792 17.30 13.91 -11.20
CA ARG A 792 17.30 13.39 -12.56
C ARG A 792 16.42 14.25 -13.45
N SER A 793 16.74 14.33 -14.73
CA SER A 793 15.87 14.90 -15.75
C SER A 793 15.81 14.02 -17.00
N TYR A 794 14.78 14.20 -17.81
CA TYR A 794 14.63 13.54 -19.10
C TYR A 794 13.85 14.44 -20.06
N GLY A 795 14.34 14.57 -21.31
CA GLY A 795 13.62 15.28 -22.39
C GLY A 795 13.36 16.77 -22.15
N ILE A 796 14.11 17.42 -21.26
CA ILE A 796 13.98 18.86 -20.98
C ILE A 796 14.66 19.68 -22.09
N SER A 797 14.05 20.80 -22.47
CA SER A 797 14.63 21.77 -23.41
C SER A 797 14.41 23.22 -22.95
N GLU A 798 15.06 24.18 -23.59
CA GLU A 798 15.01 25.61 -23.23
C GLU A 798 13.94 26.41 -24.00
N LYS A 799 13.38 25.83 -25.07
CA LYS A 799 12.53 26.55 -26.03
C LYS A 799 11.09 26.69 -25.52
N CYS A 800 10.83 27.78 -24.79
CA CYS A 800 9.50 28.12 -24.28
C CYS A 800 8.75 29.18 -25.13
N GLU A 801 9.42 29.90 -26.05
CA GLU A 801 8.88 31.13 -26.65
C GLU A 801 8.15 30.94 -28.00
N HIS A 802 8.50 29.93 -28.78
CA HIS A 802 7.86 29.62 -30.06
C HIS A 802 7.17 28.26 -30.05
N LYS A 803 6.24 28.04 -31.00
CA LYS A 803 5.48 26.79 -31.15
C LYS A 803 6.44 25.59 -31.12
N ILE A 804 6.33 24.76 -30.09
CA ILE A 804 6.97 23.45 -30.06
C ILE A 804 6.40 22.69 -31.27
N ASP A 805 7.29 22.22 -32.16
CA ASP A 805 6.89 21.27 -33.18
C ASP A 805 6.48 19.97 -32.45
N PRO A 806 5.21 19.54 -32.56
CA PRO A 806 4.73 18.37 -31.81
C PRO A 806 5.42 17.06 -32.23
N CYS A 807 6.14 17.03 -33.36
CA CYS A 807 6.90 15.88 -33.80
C CYS A 807 8.33 15.80 -33.28
N SER A 808 8.88 16.86 -32.68
CA SER A 808 10.31 16.97 -32.36
C SER A 808 10.85 15.88 -31.41
N ASN A 809 9.99 15.24 -30.61
CA ASN A 809 10.34 14.15 -29.69
C ASN A 809 9.73 12.78 -30.07
N ASN A 810 9.44 12.55 -31.36
CA ASN A 810 8.93 11.27 -31.89
C ASN A 810 7.76 10.68 -31.06
N PRO A 811 6.60 11.36 -30.99
CA PRO A 811 5.47 10.90 -30.18
C PRO A 811 4.80 9.61 -30.70
N CYS A 812 5.14 9.18 -31.93
CA CYS A 812 4.61 8.00 -32.59
C CYS A 812 5.41 6.73 -32.23
N GLY A 813 4.71 5.64 -31.91
CA GLY A 813 5.31 4.35 -31.57
C GLY A 813 5.95 3.63 -32.75
N HIS A 814 6.81 2.65 -32.44
CA HIS A 814 7.26 1.60 -33.37
C HIS A 814 7.88 2.09 -34.70
N GLY A 815 8.51 3.27 -34.71
CA GLY A 815 9.14 3.83 -35.91
C GLY A 815 8.17 4.51 -36.90
N ALA A 816 6.90 4.70 -36.53
CA ALA A 816 5.92 5.41 -37.33
C ALA A 816 6.31 6.90 -37.52
N THR A 817 6.03 7.45 -38.70
CA THR A 817 6.46 8.82 -39.06
C THR A 817 5.47 9.86 -38.52
N CYS A 818 5.95 10.80 -37.73
CA CYS A 818 5.16 11.94 -37.26
C CYS A 818 5.06 13.04 -38.33
N ALA A 819 3.91 13.69 -38.44
CA ALA A 819 3.72 14.92 -39.20
C ALA A 819 2.89 15.94 -38.40
N ALA A 820 3.42 17.15 -38.19
CA ALA A 820 2.70 18.26 -37.57
C ALA A 820 1.65 18.81 -38.56
N ILE A 821 0.45 19.09 -38.06
CA ILE A 821 -0.70 19.51 -38.89
C ILE A 821 -0.90 21.03 -38.77
N SER A 822 -1.26 21.49 -37.57
CA SER A 822 -1.24 22.92 -37.18
C SER A 822 -1.36 23.06 -35.66
N GLN A 823 -1.07 24.25 -35.12
CA GLN A 823 -1.33 24.68 -33.73
C GLN A 823 -1.07 23.65 -32.59
N GLY A 824 -0.04 22.81 -32.71
CA GLY A 824 0.33 21.81 -31.69
C GLY A 824 -0.25 20.41 -31.90
N GLU A 825 -1.10 20.21 -32.91
CA GLU A 825 -1.54 18.88 -33.34
C GLU A 825 -0.56 18.20 -34.30
N PHE A 826 -0.47 16.88 -34.16
CA PHE A 826 0.28 15.97 -35.03
C PHE A 826 -0.57 14.76 -35.42
N THR A 827 -0.20 14.13 -36.53
CA THR A 827 -0.66 12.79 -36.92
C THR A 827 0.54 11.85 -37.01
N CYS A 828 0.32 10.58 -36.67
CA CYS A 828 1.27 9.50 -36.89
C CYS A 828 0.87 8.69 -38.13
N LYS A 829 1.83 8.46 -39.03
CA LYS A 829 1.68 7.54 -40.17
C LYS A 829 2.19 6.16 -39.79
N CYS A 830 1.28 5.25 -39.54
CA CYS A 830 1.58 3.89 -39.07
C CYS A 830 2.07 2.99 -40.22
N GLY A 831 2.83 1.95 -39.86
CA GLY A 831 3.11 0.82 -40.76
C GLY A 831 1.87 -0.04 -41.00
N ALA A 832 1.93 -0.92 -42.02
CA ALA A 832 0.77 -1.65 -42.53
C ALA A 832 0.01 -2.54 -41.51
N GLU A 833 0.67 -2.95 -40.43
CA GLU A 833 0.09 -3.79 -39.37
C GLU A 833 -0.18 -3.02 -38.05
N LYS A 834 -0.20 -1.68 -38.09
CA LYS A 834 -0.41 -0.84 -36.89
C LYS A 834 -1.42 0.29 -37.08
N THR A 835 -2.12 0.57 -35.99
CA THR A 835 -3.30 1.43 -35.92
C THR A 835 -3.28 2.28 -34.63
N GLY A 836 -4.32 3.10 -34.44
CA GLY A 836 -4.41 4.02 -33.30
C GLY A 836 -3.75 5.39 -33.57
N LYS A 837 -4.10 6.39 -32.75
CA LYS A 837 -3.66 7.79 -32.95
C LYS A 837 -2.12 7.94 -32.88
N PHE A 838 -1.45 7.04 -32.16
CA PHE A 838 -0.01 7.07 -31.93
C PHE A 838 0.73 5.86 -32.51
N CYS A 839 0.08 5.05 -33.36
CA CYS A 839 0.61 3.78 -33.89
C CYS A 839 0.99 2.78 -32.78
N ASP A 840 0.12 2.74 -31.77
CA ASP A 840 0.22 2.01 -30.51
C ASP A 840 -0.51 0.66 -30.52
N LYS A 841 -1.34 0.37 -31.55
CA LYS A 841 -2.23 -0.80 -31.62
C LYS A 841 -1.95 -1.67 -32.83
#